data_AF-A0A369GP49-F1
#
_entry.id   AF-A0A369GP49-F1
#
_cell.length_a   1.000
_cell.length_b   1.000
_cell.length_c   1.000
_cell.angle_alpha   90.00
_cell.angle_beta   90.00
_cell.angle_gamma   90.00
#
_symmetry.space_group_name_H-M   'P 1'
#
loop_
_entity.id
_entity.type
_entity.pdbx_description
1 polymer ?
#
loop_
_entity_poly.entity_id
_entity_poly.type
_entity_poly.pdbx_seq_one_letter_code
_entity_poly.pdbx_strand_id
1 'polypeptide(L)'
;MKSAAALAGLVAASACAAHGTHDDDGGAWSKEALAELEAKWGYEWGFSGIGSFAHLDHVKCLTDPSVDFDIAIIGVPFDTAVTYRPGARFGPRAIRQASARQTAFRGFNPRAGFNPYQNWAKIIDCGDIPITPFDNQIALDQMTQAFLELGKRKPPPGSRATNPKPRLVTLGGDHSLALPALRAIKEIYGRPVRVLHFDAHLDTWDPHSYPAAWGATQFTHGSMFWMANNEGLLTNSSSSPSVHAGLRTRLSGDSWADNDSDGAQGWVRFSADDMDDKGTAGIIEGIMKTLGTEDPVYLSVDIDVLDPAFAPGTGTPEPGGWTTRELIRVLRGIEGLNLVGADVVEVSPAYQGRGEETALAAAQVVYEMVTSMVKRGGIKDKAQAKDEFGEAVYVDADTGVDDASADGSEAKPFKTLSFAFIQNVDRAEVNYLTRASVTGVLGPDEDPSARLAWKAPAKSAVKKAQGAVDVHKKKLAKQQQVQASEDAKKQQRLGNLEASKKIVIEEDPSLPEAVKMTIDDKTVTLGDGGSVKGTRVKVSGRIHRLRAQKQATFITLVDGRGHLQCVLQAGDLTKTYDALLFAQGTSLTLYGEMRKVPDGQTAPDGRELHVDYYTVIGTSPGDEEAITNKVSSAQNQWDQLMLDNRHLVLRGDNASAVMKLRASVEWAFMTTYHDMGLMKVSPPALVQTQVEGGATLFTVPYYDEVAYLTQSSQLYLETALPSLGNVYCIEKSFRAEKSLTRRHLSEYTHVEAELDFIEFGEMLDHLEEVICRVVDSVLDNAEMARLLKELNPGFDRPSRPFLRMKYADAIDWLNKQDPPILNEEGNAHVFGDDIAEAAERRMTDIINRPIFLTHFPVEIKAFYMKKDPSDIRVTESVDCLMPGVGEIVGGSMRMEGYEELLAAYEKQGISAKDYYWYTDQRKYGTSPHGGYGLGLERFLAWMANQHTVRTTCLYPRFMGRCKP
;
A
#
# COMPACT_ATOMS: atom_id res chain seq x y z
N MET A 1 44.78 68.99 -43.97
CA MET A 1 44.25 70.19 -44.66
C MET A 1 43.05 69.78 -45.51
N LYS A 2 41.84 70.31 -45.20
CA LYS A 2 40.59 70.39 -46.01
C LYS A 2 39.92 69.04 -46.41
N SER A 3 38.62 68.77 -46.28
CA SER A 3 37.42 69.58 -45.97
C SER A 3 36.26 68.70 -45.46
N ALA A 4 35.29 69.34 -44.81
CA ALA A 4 34.06 68.80 -44.26
C ALA A 4 32.92 68.60 -45.29
N ALA A 5 31.90 67.85 -44.82
CA ALA A 5 30.44 68.02 -44.99
C ALA A 5 29.68 67.53 -46.26
N ALA A 6 28.84 66.51 -46.01
CA ALA A 6 27.36 66.52 -46.08
C ALA A 6 26.62 65.65 -47.12
N LEU A 7 25.65 64.93 -46.55
CA LEU A 7 24.35 64.45 -47.05
C LEU A 7 24.24 63.20 -47.93
N ALA A 8 23.33 62.34 -47.44
CA ALA A 8 22.31 61.58 -48.15
C ALA A 8 22.74 60.42 -49.08
N GLY A 9 22.37 59.22 -48.63
CA GLY A 9 21.52 58.33 -49.43
C GLY A 9 22.18 57.41 -50.47
N LEU A 10 21.91 56.12 -50.26
CA LEU A 10 21.55 55.11 -51.26
C LEU A 10 22.61 54.52 -52.23
N VAL A 11 22.78 53.19 -52.06
CA VAL A 11 22.57 52.10 -53.05
C VAL A 11 23.75 51.53 -53.83
N ALA A 12 23.93 50.21 -53.61
CA ALA A 12 24.36 49.09 -54.48
C ALA A 12 25.73 49.14 -55.19
N ALA A 13 26.43 48.04 -55.52
CA ALA A 13 26.01 46.65 -55.69
C ALA A 13 27.18 45.64 -55.53
N SER A 14 26.80 44.43 -55.09
CA SER A 14 27.27 43.04 -55.32
C SER A 14 28.60 42.69 -56.03
N ALA A 15 29.43 41.82 -55.41
CA ALA A 15 29.90 40.50 -55.91
C ALA A 15 30.93 39.79 -54.97
N CYS A 16 30.60 38.54 -54.57
CA CYS A 16 31.36 37.30 -54.22
C CYS A 16 32.80 37.32 -53.65
N ALA A 17 33.30 36.41 -52.78
CA ALA A 17 32.79 35.30 -51.94
C ALA A 17 33.97 34.72 -51.09
N ALA A 18 33.62 34.00 -50.01
CA ALA A 18 34.31 32.85 -49.37
C ALA A 18 35.15 33.03 -48.07
N HIS A 19 34.67 32.28 -47.05
CA HIS A 19 35.28 31.74 -45.81
C HIS A 19 35.81 32.72 -44.75
N GLY A 20 35.50 32.62 -43.45
CA GLY A 20 34.76 31.63 -42.68
C GLY A 20 35.19 31.75 -41.21
N THR A 21 34.38 32.40 -40.38
CA THR A 21 34.46 32.43 -38.91
C THR A 21 33.06 32.79 -38.38
N HIS A 22 32.46 31.93 -37.55
CA HIS A 22 31.33 32.31 -36.72
C HIS A 22 31.86 32.43 -35.30
N ASP A 23 32.06 33.68 -34.87
CA ASP A 23 32.46 34.03 -33.50
C ASP A 23 31.25 34.05 -32.55
N ASP A 24 31.59 33.68 -31.33
CA ASP A 24 30.87 33.69 -30.07
C ASP A 24 30.34 35.08 -29.66
N ASP A 25 29.13 35.11 -29.10
CA ASP A 25 28.66 36.14 -28.16
C ASP A 25 28.00 35.46 -26.94
N GLY A 26 28.84 34.92 -26.05
CA GLY A 26 28.42 34.32 -24.78
C GLY A 26 28.17 35.37 -23.69
N GLY A 27 26.96 35.94 -23.66
CA GLY A 27 26.52 36.83 -22.57
C GLY A 27 26.22 36.07 -21.27
N ALA A 28 26.69 36.58 -20.14
CA ALA A 28 26.39 36.03 -18.81
C ALA A 28 24.87 36.06 -18.52
N TRP A 29 24.32 34.94 -18.06
CA TRP A 29 22.91 34.82 -17.69
C TRP A 29 22.52 35.83 -16.60
N SER A 30 21.40 36.54 -16.77
CA SER A 30 20.89 37.45 -15.73
C SER A 30 20.41 36.66 -14.50
N LYS A 31 20.42 37.29 -13.32
CA LYS A 31 19.93 36.66 -12.08
C LYS A 31 18.47 36.28 -12.18
N GLU A 32 17.68 37.09 -12.88
CA GLU A 32 16.25 36.86 -13.12
C GLU A 32 16.06 35.64 -14.02
N ALA A 33 16.88 35.49 -15.07
CA ALA A 33 16.81 34.33 -15.96
C ALA A 33 17.22 33.02 -15.24
N LEU A 34 18.26 33.07 -14.40
CA LEU A 34 18.64 31.91 -13.57
C LEU A 34 17.56 31.54 -12.56
N ALA A 35 16.93 32.54 -11.91
CA ALA A 35 15.83 32.30 -10.98
C ALA A 35 14.58 31.73 -11.68
N GLU A 36 14.30 32.16 -12.91
CA GLU A 36 13.21 31.61 -13.73
C GLU A 36 13.48 30.15 -14.14
N LEU A 37 14.72 29.84 -14.54
CA LEU A 37 15.12 28.46 -14.85
C LEU A 37 15.01 27.56 -13.62
N GLU A 38 15.46 28.04 -12.47
CA GLU A 38 15.34 27.32 -11.19
C GLU A 38 13.87 27.06 -10.83
N ALA A 39 12.99 28.06 -10.97
CA ALA A 39 11.56 27.90 -10.70
C ALA A 39 10.87 26.91 -11.64
N LYS A 40 11.34 26.77 -12.89
CA LYS A 40 10.75 25.87 -13.90
C LYS A 40 11.29 24.44 -13.80
N TRP A 41 12.59 24.29 -13.54
CA TRP A 41 13.30 23.02 -13.73
C TRP A 41 14.02 22.51 -12.48
N GLY A 42 14.16 23.33 -11.43
CA GLY A 42 14.84 22.95 -10.19
C GLY A 42 14.03 22.02 -9.28
N TYR A 43 12.75 21.77 -9.61
CA TYR A 43 11.90 20.86 -8.84
C TYR A 43 12.07 19.40 -9.29
N GLU A 44 12.44 18.53 -8.34
CA GLU A 44 12.46 17.09 -8.53
C GLU A 44 11.23 16.42 -7.91
N TRP A 45 10.58 15.53 -8.68
CA TRP A 45 9.59 14.60 -8.14
C TRP A 45 10.30 13.49 -7.36
N GLY A 46 9.61 12.88 -6.39
CA GLY A 46 10.17 11.78 -5.58
C GLY A 46 10.49 10.47 -6.33
N PHE A 47 10.54 10.50 -7.66
CA PHE A 47 10.95 9.41 -8.55
C PHE A 47 11.98 9.88 -9.61
N SER A 48 12.47 11.11 -9.52
CA SER A 48 13.40 11.74 -10.46
C SER A 48 14.55 12.39 -9.71
N GLY A 49 15.71 12.57 -10.35
CA GLY A 49 16.82 13.31 -9.76
C GLY A 49 17.95 12.44 -9.23
N ILE A 50 18.91 13.08 -8.57
CA ILE A 50 20.02 12.38 -7.93
C ILE A 50 19.50 11.70 -6.65
N GLY A 51 19.88 10.44 -6.44
CA GLY A 51 19.46 9.68 -5.25
C GLY A 51 20.17 10.12 -3.96
N SER A 52 19.95 11.36 -3.52
CA SER A 52 20.32 11.87 -2.19
C SER A 52 19.20 11.62 -1.17
N PHE A 53 19.52 11.69 0.13
CA PHE A 53 18.51 11.57 1.17
C PHE A 53 17.49 12.71 1.06
N ALA A 54 16.20 12.38 0.96
CA ALA A 54 15.10 13.34 0.90
C ALA A 54 15.21 14.40 -0.24
N HIS A 55 15.96 14.11 -1.31
CA HIS A 55 16.32 15.09 -2.35
C HIS A 55 17.00 16.36 -1.77
N LEU A 56 17.72 16.21 -0.65
CA LEU A 56 18.57 17.28 -0.13
C LEU A 56 19.73 17.55 -1.08
N ASP A 57 20.25 18.77 -1.03
CA ASP A 57 21.44 19.16 -1.78
C ASP A 57 22.58 18.18 -1.52
N HIS A 58 23.12 17.62 -2.61
CA HIS A 58 24.21 16.67 -2.55
C HIS A 58 25.55 17.37 -2.82
N VAL A 59 26.48 17.23 -1.88
CA VAL A 59 27.86 17.71 -2.03
C VAL A 59 28.81 16.61 -1.57
N LYS A 60 29.91 16.37 -2.29
CA LYS A 60 30.99 15.52 -1.79
C LYS A 60 31.80 16.27 -0.72
N CYS A 61 31.24 16.37 0.48
CA CYS A 61 31.76 17.23 1.55
C CYS A 61 33.23 16.93 1.85
N LEU A 62 33.65 15.66 1.95
CA LEU A 62 35.05 15.29 2.26
C LEU A 62 36.10 15.86 1.28
N THR A 63 35.67 16.25 0.07
CA THR A 63 36.53 16.89 -0.94
C THR A 63 36.24 18.38 -1.13
N ASP A 64 35.19 18.90 -0.50
CA ASP A 64 34.82 20.31 -0.53
C ASP A 64 34.66 20.86 0.90
N PRO A 65 35.75 21.41 1.49
CA PRO A 65 35.72 21.95 2.84
C PRO A 65 35.02 23.31 2.94
N SER A 66 34.60 23.92 1.82
CA SER A 66 33.95 25.24 1.82
C SER A 66 32.47 25.19 2.21
N VAL A 67 31.87 24.00 2.20
CA VAL A 67 30.46 23.81 2.49
C VAL A 67 30.21 23.67 3.98
N ASP A 68 29.58 24.71 4.54
CA ASP A 68 29.06 24.72 5.91
C ASP A 68 27.70 24.01 5.98
N PHE A 69 27.42 23.33 7.10
CA PHE A 69 26.15 22.67 7.39
C PHE A 69 25.92 22.55 8.91
N ASP A 70 24.66 22.48 9.34
CA ASP A 70 24.28 22.20 10.73
C ASP A 70 24.17 20.69 10.98
N ILE A 71 23.65 19.97 9.97
CA ILE A 71 23.48 18.52 9.97
C ILE A 71 23.97 17.98 8.62
N ALA A 72 24.88 17.00 8.65
CA ALA A 72 25.29 16.28 7.46
C ALA A 72 24.74 14.86 7.49
N ILE A 73 24.12 14.45 6.38
CA ILE A 73 23.80 13.05 6.09
C ILE A 73 25.01 12.43 5.41
N ILE A 74 25.55 11.33 5.94
CA ILE A 74 26.77 10.68 5.40
C ILE A 74 26.56 9.18 5.32
N GLY A 75 26.85 8.56 4.18
CA GLY A 75 26.74 7.12 4.01
C GLY A 75 28.05 6.39 4.30
N VAL A 76 27.94 5.21 4.91
CA VAL A 76 29.09 4.36 5.28
C VAL A 76 28.89 2.98 4.66
N PRO A 77 29.34 2.76 3.40
CA PRO A 77 29.15 1.50 2.70
C PRO A 77 30.17 0.44 3.16
N PHE A 78 30.02 -0.09 4.37
CA PHE A 78 30.94 -1.04 5.01
C PHE A 78 30.19 -2.20 5.69
N ASP A 79 30.61 -3.45 5.54
CA ASP A 79 30.01 -4.59 6.26
C ASP A 79 30.98 -5.77 6.47
N THR A 80 32.27 -5.50 6.63
CA THR A 80 33.30 -6.55 6.76
C THR A 80 33.59 -6.93 8.22
N ALA A 81 32.84 -6.38 9.18
CA ALA A 81 32.93 -6.69 10.61
C ALA A 81 31.73 -7.53 11.10
N VAL A 82 30.86 -8.00 10.20
CA VAL A 82 29.66 -8.80 10.50
C VAL A 82 29.98 -10.25 10.90
N THR A 83 29.10 -10.85 11.71
CA THR A 83 29.19 -12.25 12.15
C THR A 83 28.25 -13.21 11.41
N TYR A 84 27.11 -12.74 10.88
CA TYR A 84 26.11 -13.59 10.23
C TYR A 84 25.87 -13.27 8.75
N ARG A 85 25.07 -12.25 8.41
CA ARG A 85 24.75 -11.93 7.01
C ARG A 85 25.43 -10.64 6.55
N PRO A 86 26.22 -10.66 5.46
CA PRO A 86 26.70 -9.44 4.82
C PRO A 86 25.61 -8.83 3.92
N GLY A 87 25.75 -7.56 3.56
CA GLY A 87 24.89 -6.84 2.62
C GLY A 87 24.60 -5.38 3.04
N ALA A 88 24.87 -5.03 4.30
CA ALA A 88 24.63 -3.69 4.83
C ALA A 88 25.48 -2.59 4.17
N ARG A 89 26.58 -2.95 3.46
CA ARG A 89 27.35 -1.99 2.65
C ARG A 89 26.53 -1.31 1.54
N PHE A 90 25.40 -1.91 1.13
CA PHE A 90 24.48 -1.32 0.15
C PHE A 90 23.33 -0.53 0.79
N GLY A 91 23.23 -0.55 2.11
CA GLY A 91 22.25 0.18 2.92
C GLY A 91 22.20 1.69 2.65
N PRO A 92 23.33 2.43 2.56
CA PRO A 92 23.28 3.87 2.36
C PRO A 92 22.49 4.27 1.09
N ARG A 93 22.70 3.54 -0.01
CA ARG A 93 21.98 3.76 -1.27
C ARG A 93 20.49 3.42 -1.14
N ALA A 94 20.17 2.32 -0.47
CA ALA A 94 18.79 1.88 -0.28
C ALA A 94 17.99 2.86 0.59
N ILE A 95 18.58 3.38 1.67
CA ILE A 95 17.94 4.35 2.57
C ILE A 95 17.66 5.66 1.81
N ARG A 96 18.60 6.15 1.00
CA ARG A 96 18.38 7.34 0.16
C ARG A 96 17.25 7.13 -0.83
N GLN A 97 17.24 6.01 -1.54
CA GLN A 97 16.15 5.66 -2.46
C GLN A 97 14.79 5.62 -1.74
N ALA A 98 14.71 4.97 -0.58
CA ALA A 98 13.48 4.88 0.21
C ALA A 98 13.01 6.25 0.74
N SER A 99 13.94 7.17 0.99
CA SER A 99 13.63 8.53 1.44
C SER A 99 13.09 9.47 0.34
N ALA A 100 13.09 9.07 -0.93
CA ALA A 100 12.74 9.93 -2.07
C ALA A 100 11.33 10.56 -1.98
N ARG A 101 10.41 9.98 -1.19
CA ARG A 101 9.07 10.56 -0.94
C ARG A 101 9.07 11.71 0.09
N GLN A 102 10.14 11.85 0.87
CA GLN A 102 10.31 12.83 1.95
C GLN A 102 10.98 14.11 1.44
N THR A 103 10.55 14.67 0.31
CA THR A 103 11.19 15.88 -0.26
C THR A 103 11.05 17.09 0.66
N ALA A 104 11.90 18.12 0.51
CA ALA A 104 11.74 19.38 1.24
C ALA A 104 10.32 19.99 1.08
N PHE A 105 9.65 19.78 -0.06
CA PHE A 105 8.26 20.19 -0.27
C PHE A 105 7.25 19.34 0.52
N ARG A 106 7.49 18.04 0.70
CA ARG A 106 6.62 17.10 1.45
C ARG A 106 7.21 16.64 2.79
N GLY A 107 8.07 17.48 3.37
CA GLY A 107 8.81 17.17 4.59
C GLY A 107 8.12 17.58 5.89
N PHE A 108 6.92 18.15 5.86
CA PHE A 108 6.25 18.63 7.06
C PHE A 108 5.93 17.50 8.04
N ASN A 109 6.43 17.60 9.28
CA ASN A 109 6.14 16.64 10.35
C ASN A 109 4.90 17.13 11.13
N PRO A 110 3.71 16.52 10.96
CA PRO A 110 2.49 17.02 11.59
C PRO A 110 2.49 16.91 13.12
N ARG A 111 3.28 15.98 13.67
CA ARG A 111 3.40 15.82 15.12
C ARG A 111 4.34 16.87 15.71
N ALA A 112 5.44 17.18 15.02
CA ALA A 112 6.38 18.20 15.46
C ALA A 112 5.87 19.63 15.18
N GLY A 113 4.96 19.79 14.20
CA GLY A 113 4.37 21.06 13.81
C GLY A 113 5.26 21.90 12.89
N PHE A 114 6.31 21.31 12.29
CA PHE A 114 7.20 22.00 11.37
C PHE A 114 7.82 21.03 10.35
N ASN A 115 8.40 21.59 9.28
CA ASN A 115 9.20 20.87 8.30
C ASN A 115 10.69 20.98 8.68
N PRO A 116 11.38 19.89 9.04
CA PRO A 116 12.77 19.95 9.47
C PRO A 116 13.74 20.35 8.35
N TYR A 117 13.41 20.05 7.09
CA TYR A 117 14.25 20.39 5.93
C TYR A 117 14.16 21.86 5.52
N GLN A 118 13.12 22.57 5.97
CA GLN A 118 12.89 23.99 5.64
C GLN A 118 12.92 24.89 6.89
N ASN A 119 13.51 24.41 7.99
CA ASN A 119 13.61 25.18 9.22
C ASN A 119 14.95 25.93 9.30
N TRP A 120 15.42 26.25 10.51
CA TRP A 120 16.65 27.01 10.73
C TRP A 120 17.94 26.25 10.35
N ALA A 121 17.91 24.91 10.35
CA ALA A 121 19.11 24.11 10.17
C ALA A 121 19.41 23.87 8.69
N LYS A 122 20.66 24.09 8.27
CA LYS A 122 21.14 23.69 6.95
C LYS A 122 21.51 22.21 6.96
N ILE A 123 20.76 21.41 6.20
CA ILE A 123 20.93 19.95 6.13
C ILE A 123 21.40 19.58 4.72
N ILE A 124 22.53 18.87 4.62
CA ILE A 124 23.15 18.48 3.34
C ILE A 124 23.42 16.97 3.31
N ASP A 125 23.26 16.35 2.14
CA ASP A 125 23.77 15.00 1.90
C ASP A 125 25.22 15.06 1.43
N CYS A 126 26.12 14.61 2.28
CA CYS A 126 27.57 14.64 2.07
C CYS A 126 28.12 13.48 1.22
N GLY A 127 27.24 12.63 0.68
CA GLY A 127 27.62 11.43 -0.07
C GLY A 127 28.09 10.31 0.83
N ASP A 128 29.05 9.51 0.35
CA ASP A 128 29.56 8.34 1.04
C ASP A 128 31.03 8.51 1.43
N ILE A 129 31.44 7.91 2.55
CA ILE A 129 32.85 7.78 2.90
C ILE A 129 33.49 6.73 1.97
N PRO A 130 34.62 7.02 1.31
CA PRO A 130 35.32 6.07 0.44
C PRO A 130 36.12 5.07 1.29
N ILE A 131 35.45 4.00 1.74
CA ILE A 131 36.01 3.00 2.66
C ILE A 131 36.57 1.80 1.89
N THR A 132 37.72 1.29 2.32
CA THR A 132 38.28 0.05 1.77
C THR A 132 37.46 -1.18 2.20
N PRO A 133 37.15 -2.10 1.28
CA PRO A 133 36.48 -3.34 1.63
C PRO A 133 37.46 -4.47 2.02
N PHE A 134 38.76 -4.19 2.09
CA PHE A 134 39.80 -5.23 2.15
C PHE A 134 40.46 -5.40 3.51
N ASP A 135 40.55 -4.32 4.30
CA ASP A 135 41.26 -4.30 5.57
C ASP A 135 40.45 -3.50 6.59
N ASN A 136 40.01 -4.20 7.65
CA ASN A 136 39.15 -3.64 8.68
C ASN A 136 39.84 -2.52 9.48
N GLN A 137 41.16 -2.58 9.66
CA GLN A 137 41.90 -1.55 10.39
C GLN A 137 42.01 -0.26 9.56
N ILE A 138 42.35 -0.39 8.28
CA ILE A 138 42.38 0.76 7.36
C ILE A 138 40.98 1.36 7.22
N ALA A 139 39.94 0.53 7.09
CA ALA A 139 38.57 0.99 7.03
C ALA A 139 38.16 1.78 8.28
N LEU A 140 38.49 1.26 9.47
CA LEU A 140 38.26 1.93 10.76
C LEU A 140 38.96 3.30 10.83
N ASP A 141 40.20 3.40 10.34
CA ASP A 141 40.95 4.66 10.31
C ASP A 141 40.33 5.66 9.31
N GLN A 142 39.93 5.20 8.12
CA GLN A 142 39.24 6.02 7.10
C GLN A 142 37.92 6.58 7.63
N MET A 143 37.11 5.75 8.28
CA MET A 143 35.86 6.18 8.90
C MET A 143 36.11 7.21 10.00
N THR A 144 37.06 6.94 10.91
CA THR A 144 37.40 7.85 12.02
C THR A 144 37.85 9.22 11.49
N GLN A 145 38.74 9.26 10.50
CA GLN A 145 39.24 10.51 9.91
C GLN A 145 38.12 11.30 9.22
N ALA A 146 37.24 10.63 8.49
CA ALA A 146 36.12 11.26 7.80
C ALA A 146 35.10 11.86 8.79
N PHE A 147 34.72 11.13 9.84
CA PHE A 147 33.85 11.68 10.90
C PHE A 147 34.50 12.88 11.62
N LEU A 148 35.81 12.81 11.88
CA LEU A 148 36.56 13.89 12.53
C LEU A 148 36.63 15.13 11.65
N GLU A 149 36.89 14.97 10.35
CA GLU A 149 36.95 16.06 9.38
C GLU A 149 35.60 16.79 9.31
N LEU A 150 34.50 16.06 9.07
CA LEU A 150 33.17 16.62 8.93
C LEU A 150 32.67 17.24 10.24
N GLY A 151 32.87 16.56 11.37
CA GLY A 151 32.39 17.01 12.68
C GLY A 151 33.16 18.18 13.29
N LYS A 152 34.40 18.45 12.82
CA LYS A 152 35.18 19.63 13.24
C LYS A 152 34.81 20.91 12.48
N ARG A 153 34.03 20.81 11.40
CA ARG A 153 33.64 21.97 10.58
C ARG A 153 32.88 23.02 11.40
N LYS A 154 32.86 24.24 10.88
CA LYS A 154 32.06 25.31 11.46
C LYS A 154 30.63 25.21 10.92
N PRO A 155 29.61 25.44 11.75
CA PRO A 155 28.25 25.55 11.28
C PRO A 155 28.08 26.87 10.51
N PRO A 156 27.02 27.00 9.68
CA PRO A 156 26.75 28.20 8.92
C PRO A 156 26.61 29.45 9.82
N PRO A 157 26.98 30.64 9.31
CA PRO A 157 26.74 31.90 10.02
C PRO A 157 25.27 32.06 10.41
N GLY A 158 24.98 32.30 11.69
CA GLY A 158 23.62 32.45 12.20
C GLY A 158 22.93 31.14 12.61
N SER A 159 23.65 30.02 12.65
CA SER A 159 23.18 28.77 13.22
C SER A 159 22.56 28.98 14.61
N ARG A 160 21.40 28.35 14.84
CA ARG A 160 20.68 28.39 16.12
C ARG A 160 21.02 27.21 17.03
N ALA A 161 21.88 26.30 16.57
CA ALA A 161 22.23 25.11 17.33
C ALA A 161 22.74 25.48 18.73
N THR A 162 22.24 24.78 19.74
CA THR A 162 22.67 24.93 21.14
C THR A 162 24.14 24.57 21.34
N ASN A 163 24.75 23.85 20.38
CA ASN A 163 26.14 23.48 20.35
C ASN A 163 26.75 23.90 18.99
N PRO A 164 27.85 24.67 18.96
CA PRO A 164 28.41 25.23 17.71
C PRO A 164 29.10 24.19 16.82
N LYS A 165 28.80 22.90 16.96
CA LYS A 165 29.36 21.81 16.16
C LYS A 165 28.29 21.19 15.26
N PRO A 166 28.59 20.88 13.98
CA PRO A 166 27.69 20.11 13.14
C PRO A 166 27.39 18.74 13.73
N ARG A 167 26.17 18.24 13.50
CA ARG A 167 25.81 16.85 13.83
C ARG A 167 25.88 15.99 12.57
N LEU A 168 26.37 14.75 12.73
CA LEU A 168 26.45 13.79 11.64
C LEU A 168 25.35 12.74 11.83
N VAL A 169 24.60 12.47 10.77
CA VAL A 169 23.61 11.39 10.70
C VAL A 169 24.08 10.38 9.67
N THR A 170 24.42 9.19 10.14
CA THR A 170 25.09 8.17 9.35
C THR A 170 24.07 7.19 8.78
N LEU A 171 24.21 6.82 7.49
CA LEU A 171 23.35 5.88 6.80
C LEU A 171 24.10 4.58 6.49
N GLY A 172 23.51 3.44 6.86
CA GLY A 172 23.90 2.11 6.46
C GLY A 172 25.24 1.65 7.03
N GLY A 173 25.74 0.52 6.50
CA GLY A 173 26.89 -0.18 7.03
C GLY A 173 26.53 -1.17 8.14
N ASP A 174 27.44 -2.07 8.50
CA ASP A 174 27.31 -2.90 9.71
C ASP A 174 27.45 -2.05 10.96
N HIS A 175 27.04 -2.59 12.10
CA HIS A 175 26.95 -1.79 13.32
C HIS A 175 28.29 -1.37 13.94
N SER A 176 29.40 -1.91 13.44
CA SER A 176 30.74 -1.58 13.93
C SER A 176 31.13 -0.10 13.75
N LEU A 177 30.42 0.63 12.87
CA LEU A 177 30.68 2.06 12.58
C LEU A 177 30.42 3.01 13.75
N ALA A 178 29.72 2.56 14.81
CA ALA A 178 29.53 3.36 16.01
C ALA A 178 30.90 3.69 16.67
N LEU A 179 31.87 2.78 16.64
CA LEU A 179 33.20 2.98 17.22
C LEU A 179 33.97 4.16 16.59
N PRO A 180 34.20 4.21 15.25
CA PRO A 180 34.88 5.35 14.63
C PRO A 180 34.12 6.68 14.83
N ALA A 181 32.79 6.67 14.85
CA ALA A 181 32.00 7.86 15.16
C ALA A 181 32.23 8.34 16.61
N LEU A 182 32.22 7.44 17.58
CA LEU A 182 32.48 7.76 18.99
C LEU A 182 33.90 8.27 19.23
N ARG A 183 34.91 7.71 18.54
CA ARG A 183 36.29 8.23 18.58
C ARG A 183 36.35 9.68 18.12
N ALA A 184 35.73 9.99 16.98
CA ALA A 184 35.66 11.35 16.46
C ALA A 184 34.90 12.29 17.40
N ILE A 185 33.75 11.86 17.92
CA ILE A 185 32.91 12.65 18.84
C ILE A 185 33.67 13.00 20.12
N LYS A 186 34.36 12.04 20.75
CA LYS A 186 35.17 12.30 21.95
C LYS A 186 36.21 13.39 21.68
N GLU A 187 36.86 13.36 20.53
CA GLU A 187 37.85 14.38 20.16
C GLU A 187 37.19 15.76 19.88
N ILE A 188 36.05 15.78 19.19
CA ILE A 188 35.32 17.01 18.85
C ILE A 188 34.80 17.74 20.10
N TYR A 189 34.26 16.97 21.05
CA TYR A 189 33.64 17.52 22.27
C TYR A 189 34.57 17.53 23.49
N GLY A 190 35.74 16.89 23.40
CA GLY A 190 36.74 16.83 24.47
C GLY A 190 36.32 16.02 25.69
N ARG A 191 35.24 15.24 25.60
CA ARG A 191 34.72 14.40 26.68
C ARG A 191 34.04 13.13 26.14
N PRO A 192 33.99 12.05 26.93
CA PRO A 192 33.15 10.89 26.63
C PRO A 192 31.68 11.28 26.52
N VAL A 193 30.91 10.45 25.81
CA VAL A 193 29.47 10.64 25.62
C VAL A 193 28.68 9.46 26.18
N ARG A 194 27.36 9.58 26.18
CA ARG A 194 26.45 8.47 26.49
C ARG A 194 25.85 7.95 25.18
N VAL A 195 25.50 6.68 25.14
CA VAL A 195 24.89 6.07 23.95
C VAL A 195 23.47 5.66 24.29
N LEU A 196 22.55 5.95 23.37
CA LEU A 196 21.26 5.29 23.30
C LEU A 196 21.30 4.34 22.11
N HIS A 197 21.27 3.05 22.42
CA HIS A 197 21.46 1.97 21.48
C HIS A 197 20.15 1.19 21.32
N PHE A 198 19.54 1.28 20.13
CA PHE A 198 18.38 0.47 19.76
C PHE A 198 18.83 -0.70 18.90
N ASP A 199 18.68 -1.93 19.39
CA ASP A 199 19.16 -3.18 18.76
C ASP A 199 18.57 -4.40 19.48
N ALA A 200 18.53 -5.52 18.78
CA ALA A 200 18.30 -6.83 19.37
C ALA A 200 19.48 -7.32 20.26
N HIS A 201 20.70 -6.87 19.99
CA HIS A 201 21.99 -7.33 20.51
C HIS A 201 22.66 -6.37 21.49
N LEU A 202 23.55 -6.93 22.33
CA LEU A 202 24.27 -6.17 23.36
C LEU A 202 25.42 -5.36 22.77
N ASP A 203 26.16 -5.95 21.82
CA ASP A 203 27.31 -5.33 21.15
C ASP A 203 28.44 -4.82 22.07
N THR A 204 28.42 -5.30 23.30
CA THR A 204 29.41 -5.09 24.36
C THR A 204 30.24 -6.35 24.64
N TRP A 205 30.31 -7.27 23.68
CA TRP A 205 31.01 -8.55 23.83
C TRP A 205 32.53 -8.35 23.90
N ASP A 206 33.19 -8.97 24.88
CA ASP A 206 34.65 -9.11 24.86
C ASP A 206 35.03 -9.99 23.65
N PRO A 207 35.89 -9.51 22.73
CA PRO A 207 36.34 -10.28 21.57
C PRO A 207 36.87 -11.69 21.89
N HIS A 208 37.38 -11.92 23.10
CA HIS A 208 37.87 -13.24 23.54
C HIS A 208 36.77 -14.19 24.00
N SER A 209 35.53 -13.72 24.12
CA SER A 209 34.36 -14.56 24.40
C SER A 209 33.95 -15.38 23.17
N TYR A 210 34.36 -14.94 21.97
CA TYR A 210 34.19 -15.72 20.74
C TYR A 210 35.25 -16.83 20.62
N PRO A 211 34.97 -17.93 19.88
CA PRO A 211 35.96 -18.96 19.61
C PRO A 211 37.23 -18.39 18.95
N ALA A 212 38.32 -18.31 19.72
CA ALA A 212 39.54 -17.59 19.35
C ALA A 212 40.79 -18.49 19.29
N ALA A 213 40.65 -19.75 18.88
CA ALA A 213 41.76 -20.72 18.83
C ALA A 213 42.97 -20.25 17.98
N TRP A 214 42.75 -19.29 17.07
CA TRP A 214 43.74 -18.70 16.16
C TRP A 214 44.03 -17.22 16.46
N GLY A 215 43.61 -16.73 17.62
CA GLY A 215 43.59 -15.31 17.98
C GLY A 215 42.18 -14.72 17.90
N ALA A 216 41.93 -13.67 18.68
CA ALA A 216 40.65 -12.95 18.69
C ALA A 216 40.69 -11.77 17.71
N THR A 217 39.66 -11.65 16.85
CA THR A 217 39.46 -10.46 16.03
C THR A 217 38.79 -9.38 16.88
N GLN A 218 39.53 -8.32 17.19
CA GLN A 218 39.08 -7.28 18.13
C GLN A 218 37.90 -6.45 17.59
N PHE A 219 37.94 -6.08 16.29
CA PHE A 219 36.95 -5.21 15.67
C PHE A 219 35.88 -6.03 14.92
N THR A 220 34.71 -6.14 15.55
CA THR A 220 33.51 -6.77 15.01
C THR A 220 32.30 -5.89 15.30
N HIS A 221 31.18 -6.09 14.62
CA HIS A 221 29.95 -5.39 14.96
C HIS A 221 29.45 -5.71 16.38
N GLY A 222 29.77 -6.88 16.95
CA GLY A 222 29.37 -7.24 18.31
C GLY A 222 30.32 -6.80 19.44
N SER A 223 31.48 -6.22 19.12
CA SER A 223 32.50 -5.86 20.13
C SER A 223 32.82 -4.37 20.19
N MET A 224 32.17 -3.56 19.36
CA MET A 224 32.56 -2.17 19.15
C MET A 224 32.28 -1.28 20.38
N PHE A 225 31.23 -1.55 21.17
CA PHE A 225 31.00 -0.82 22.43
C PHE A 225 31.90 -1.30 23.56
N TRP A 226 32.31 -2.58 23.56
CA TRP A 226 33.36 -3.06 24.48
C TRP A 226 34.68 -2.32 24.23
N MET A 227 35.07 -2.19 22.96
CA MET A 227 36.24 -1.40 22.57
C MET A 227 36.07 0.07 22.97
N ALA A 228 34.89 0.66 22.73
CA ALA A 228 34.59 2.04 23.08
C ALA A 228 34.70 2.29 24.60
N ASN A 229 34.24 1.36 25.43
CA ASN A 229 34.39 1.43 26.89
C ASN A 229 35.87 1.39 27.30
N ASN A 230 36.66 0.48 26.72
CA ASN A 230 38.09 0.33 27.02
C ASN A 230 38.94 1.51 26.55
N GLU A 231 38.53 2.18 25.46
CA GLU A 231 39.12 3.42 24.97
C GLU A 231 38.63 4.67 25.74
N GLY A 232 37.70 4.49 26.69
CA GLY A 232 37.08 5.55 27.48
C GLY A 232 36.29 6.53 26.62
N LEU A 233 35.63 6.05 25.57
CA LEU A 233 34.75 6.85 24.69
C LEU A 233 33.36 7.03 25.31
N LEU A 234 32.97 6.08 26.16
CA LEU A 234 31.71 6.08 26.90
C LEU A 234 31.90 6.65 28.30
N THR A 235 30.80 7.04 28.93
CA THR A 235 30.84 7.51 30.32
C THR A 235 30.88 6.31 31.26
N ASN A 236 32.04 6.03 31.86
CA ASN A 236 32.23 4.87 32.74
C ASN A 236 31.72 5.11 34.18
N SER A 237 30.90 6.14 34.39
CA SER A 237 30.31 6.45 35.71
C SER A 237 29.00 5.70 35.87
N SER A 238 28.85 4.98 36.98
CA SER A 238 27.58 4.34 37.35
C SER A 238 26.42 5.32 37.53
N SER A 239 26.71 6.61 37.72
CA SER A 239 25.70 7.68 37.77
C SER A 239 25.23 8.18 36.40
N SER A 240 25.90 7.79 35.32
CA SER A 240 25.67 8.31 33.96
C SER A 240 25.74 7.18 32.91
N PRO A 241 24.93 6.11 33.06
CA PRO A 241 25.02 4.93 32.22
C PRO A 241 24.56 5.17 30.77
N SER A 242 25.00 4.33 29.83
CA SER A 242 24.40 4.24 28.50
C SER A 242 23.15 3.35 28.54
N VAL A 243 22.36 3.33 27.46
CA VAL A 243 21.08 2.60 27.42
C VAL A 243 21.01 1.71 26.19
N HIS A 244 20.66 0.43 26.39
CA HIS A 244 20.15 -0.48 25.37
C HIS A 244 18.62 -0.53 25.39
N ALA A 245 18.00 -0.62 24.23
CA ALA A 245 16.55 -0.71 24.10
C ALA A 245 16.13 -1.64 22.95
N GLY A 246 15.27 -2.61 23.25
CA GLY A 246 14.78 -3.62 22.31
C GLY A 246 15.55 -4.95 22.33
N LEU A 247 16.38 -5.15 23.37
CA LEU A 247 17.23 -6.33 23.51
C LEU A 247 16.42 -7.63 23.58
N ARG A 248 16.85 -8.60 22.80
CA ARG A 248 16.36 -9.99 22.84
C ARG A 248 17.41 -11.01 22.40
N THR A 249 18.67 -10.62 22.55
CA THR A 249 19.83 -11.40 22.11
C THR A 249 19.91 -12.77 22.78
N ARG A 250 20.55 -13.71 22.09
CA ARG A 250 20.91 -15.01 22.66
C ARG A 250 22.19 -14.87 23.46
N LEU A 251 22.10 -15.12 24.76
CA LEU A 251 23.26 -15.12 25.66
C LEU A 251 24.08 -16.41 25.52
N SER A 252 25.36 -16.30 25.86
CA SER A 252 26.34 -17.38 25.88
C SER A 252 26.24 -18.21 27.16
N GLY A 253 26.48 -19.52 27.03
CA GLY A 253 26.56 -20.43 28.17
C GLY A 253 25.21 -20.69 28.88
N ASP A 254 25.27 -20.94 30.19
CA ASP A 254 24.15 -21.31 31.05
C ASP A 254 23.92 -20.33 32.21
N SER A 255 24.45 -19.11 32.10
CA SER A 255 24.41 -18.09 33.17
C SER A 255 24.14 -16.68 32.62
N TRP A 256 24.02 -15.70 33.52
CA TRP A 256 23.82 -14.28 33.19
C TRP A 256 25.13 -13.53 32.91
N ALA A 257 26.25 -14.23 32.71
CA ALA A 257 27.59 -13.64 32.61
C ALA A 257 27.68 -12.48 31.60
N ASP A 258 27.01 -12.58 30.46
CA ASP A 258 27.03 -11.53 29.43
C ASP A 258 26.28 -10.28 29.87
N ASN A 259 25.12 -10.47 30.52
CA ASN A 259 24.35 -9.39 31.12
C ASN A 259 25.10 -8.75 32.30
N ASP A 260 25.83 -9.54 33.07
CA ASP A 260 26.67 -9.03 34.17
C ASP A 260 27.86 -8.23 33.62
N SER A 261 28.50 -8.71 32.55
CA SER A 261 29.58 -8.03 31.84
C SER A 261 29.12 -6.70 31.23
N ASP A 262 27.96 -6.70 30.56
CA ASP A 262 27.34 -5.51 30.00
C ASP A 262 26.98 -4.49 31.10
N GLY A 263 26.45 -4.98 32.24
CA GLY A 263 26.14 -4.15 33.40
C GLY A 263 27.40 -3.53 34.03
N ALA A 264 28.51 -4.29 34.08
CA ALA A 264 29.81 -3.80 34.55
C ALA A 264 30.40 -2.71 33.65
N GLN A 265 30.01 -2.66 32.38
CA GLN A 265 30.37 -1.60 31.41
C GLN A 265 29.45 -0.37 31.52
N GLY A 266 28.47 -0.36 32.43
CA GLY A 266 27.65 0.82 32.71
C GLY A 266 26.43 0.98 31.81
N TRP A 267 25.80 -0.12 31.38
CA TRP A 267 24.61 -0.11 30.55
C TRP A 267 23.33 -0.41 31.32
N VAL A 268 22.27 0.33 30.99
CA VAL A 268 20.89 0.05 31.41
C VAL A 268 20.16 -0.60 30.25
N ARG A 269 19.47 -1.71 30.52
CA ARG A 269 18.81 -2.52 29.50
C ARG A 269 17.30 -2.40 29.56
N PHE A 270 16.69 -2.14 28.41
CA PHE A 270 15.27 -2.37 28.16
C PHE A 270 15.15 -3.48 27.11
N SER A 271 14.55 -4.59 27.51
CA SER A 271 14.30 -5.73 26.64
C SER A 271 13.19 -5.46 25.63
N ALA A 272 13.06 -6.34 24.63
CA ALA A 272 11.91 -6.32 23.73
C ALA A 272 10.59 -6.51 24.51
N ASP A 273 10.56 -7.49 25.43
CA ASP A 273 9.39 -7.85 26.26
C ASP A 273 8.93 -6.69 27.19
N ASP A 274 9.83 -5.81 27.59
CA ASP A 274 9.47 -4.61 28.37
C ASP A 274 8.47 -3.71 27.63
N MET A 275 8.36 -3.82 26.30
CA MET A 275 7.34 -3.13 25.52
C MET A 275 5.93 -3.60 25.88
N ASP A 276 5.73 -4.89 26.14
CA ASP A 276 4.44 -5.45 26.53
C ASP A 276 4.08 -5.07 27.97
N ASP A 277 5.07 -5.10 28.87
CA ASP A 277 4.88 -4.84 30.29
C ASP A 277 4.73 -3.35 30.63
N LYS A 278 5.57 -2.50 30.02
CA LYS A 278 5.68 -1.06 30.35
C LYS A 278 5.03 -0.17 29.29
N GLY A 279 4.83 -0.68 28.08
CA GLY A 279 4.36 0.09 26.94
C GLY A 279 5.38 1.14 26.48
N THR A 280 5.11 1.74 25.30
CA THR A 280 5.96 2.80 24.74
C THR A 280 6.19 3.96 25.72
N ALA A 281 5.20 4.34 26.52
CA ALA A 281 5.32 5.43 27.51
C ALA A 281 6.32 5.10 28.63
N GLY A 282 6.29 3.87 29.17
CA GLY A 282 7.20 3.46 30.23
C GLY A 282 8.64 3.30 29.73
N ILE A 283 8.83 2.83 28.49
CA ILE A 283 10.14 2.80 27.83
C ILE A 283 10.69 4.23 27.66
N ILE A 284 9.88 5.17 27.14
CA ILE A 284 10.27 6.57 26.99
C ILE A 284 10.66 7.19 28.33
N GLU A 285 9.84 7.01 29.37
CA GLU A 285 10.13 7.52 30.71
C GLU A 285 11.44 6.94 31.26
N GLY A 286 11.65 5.63 31.11
CA GLY A 286 12.87 4.96 31.54
C GLY A 286 14.12 5.49 30.84
N ILE A 287 14.07 5.65 29.52
CA ILE A 287 15.17 6.20 28.72
C ILE A 287 15.45 7.65 29.15
N MET A 288 14.43 8.51 29.19
CA MET A 288 14.57 9.93 29.53
C MET A 288 15.04 10.15 30.97
N LYS A 289 14.58 9.32 31.91
CA LYS A 289 15.04 9.35 33.31
C LYS A 289 16.51 8.95 33.43
N THR A 290 16.95 8.00 32.61
CA THR A 290 18.32 7.50 32.63
C THR A 290 19.26 8.51 32.01
N LEU A 291 19.00 8.92 30.76
CA LEU A 291 19.90 9.77 29.97
C LEU A 291 19.78 11.26 30.33
N GLY A 292 18.61 11.70 30.80
CA GLY A 292 18.33 13.12 31.02
C GLY A 292 18.32 13.92 29.72
N THR A 293 18.24 15.25 29.84
CA THR A 293 18.21 16.15 28.68
C THR A 293 19.54 16.84 28.42
N GLU A 294 20.48 16.90 29.36
CA GLU A 294 21.66 17.78 29.22
C GLU A 294 22.90 17.07 28.66
N ASP A 295 23.13 15.82 29.07
CA ASP A 295 24.31 15.06 28.68
C ASP A 295 24.32 14.78 27.16
N PRO A 296 25.49 14.85 26.49
CA PRO A 296 25.59 14.56 25.07
C PRO A 296 25.33 13.07 24.83
N VAL A 297 24.39 12.79 23.94
CA VAL A 297 23.97 11.44 23.57
C VAL A 297 24.29 11.18 22.10
N TYR A 298 24.96 10.07 21.83
CA TYR A 298 25.02 9.48 20.49
C TYR A 298 23.88 8.48 20.35
N LEU A 299 23.02 8.66 19.34
CA LEU A 299 21.86 7.80 19.10
C LEU A 299 22.19 6.82 17.98
N SER A 300 22.27 5.54 18.31
CA SER A 300 22.57 4.48 17.35
C SER A 300 21.36 3.57 17.22
N VAL A 301 20.91 3.35 15.99
CA VAL A 301 19.75 2.49 15.69
C VAL A 301 20.17 1.39 14.72
N ASP A 302 20.35 0.20 15.26
CA ASP A 302 20.29 -1.02 14.48
C ASP A 302 18.84 -1.26 14.06
N ILE A 303 18.63 -1.49 12.76
CA ILE A 303 17.29 -1.71 12.22
C ILE A 303 16.68 -3.02 12.74
N ASP A 304 17.50 -3.96 13.22
CA ASP A 304 17.04 -5.22 13.79
C ASP A 304 16.45 -5.09 15.21
N VAL A 305 16.42 -3.90 15.80
CA VAL A 305 15.54 -3.62 16.95
C VAL A 305 14.06 -3.94 16.60
N LEU A 306 13.73 -3.84 15.31
CA LEU A 306 12.44 -4.21 14.76
C LEU A 306 12.34 -5.72 14.55
N ASP A 307 11.14 -6.26 14.71
CA ASP A 307 10.88 -7.66 14.36
C ASP A 307 11.18 -7.90 12.86
N PRO A 308 11.74 -9.07 12.47
CA PRO A 308 11.98 -9.43 11.07
C PRO A 308 10.73 -9.38 10.18
N ALA A 309 9.51 -9.39 10.74
CA ALA A 309 8.29 -9.11 9.98
C ALA A 309 8.23 -7.67 9.42
N PHE A 310 8.93 -6.71 10.04
CA PHE A 310 9.01 -5.32 9.62
C PHE A 310 10.39 -4.93 9.06
N ALA A 311 11.46 -5.56 9.55
CA ALA A 311 12.83 -5.33 9.10
C ALA A 311 13.58 -6.65 8.76
N PRO A 312 13.12 -7.42 7.75
CA PRO A 312 13.78 -8.68 7.36
C PRO A 312 15.18 -8.47 6.76
N GLY A 313 15.43 -7.26 6.24
CA GLY A 313 16.66 -6.84 5.58
C GLY A 313 17.80 -6.49 6.52
N THR A 314 18.23 -7.40 7.42
CA THR A 314 19.29 -7.13 8.40
C THR A 314 20.34 -8.24 8.52
N GLY A 315 21.49 -7.92 9.12
CA GLY A 315 22.64 -8.80 9.37
C GLY A 315 22.31 -9.99 10.26
N THR A 316 21.68 -9.75 11.42
CA THR A 316 21.36 -10.79 12.42
C THR A 316 19.90 -10.70 12.87
N PRO A 317 18.93 -11.16 12.06
CA PRO A 317 17.51 -11.01 12.41
C PRO A 317 17.12 -11.89 13.61
N GLU A 318 16.58 -11.27 14.65
CA GLU A 318 16.04 -11.98 15.82
C GLU A 318 14.50 -11.84 15.90
N PRO A 319 13.70 -12.91 15.91
CA PRO A 319 12.25 -12.79 16.10
C PRO A 319 11.85 -12.25 17.49
N GLY A 320 10.68 -11.61 17.60
CA GLY A 320 10.17 -11.02 18.84
C GLY A 320 10.56 -9.56 19.05
N GLY A 321 10.88 -8.83 17.99
CA GLY A 321 11.29 -7.42 18.06
C GLY A 321 10.12 -6.44 18.12
N TRP A 322 10.42 -5.15 18.19
CA TRP A 322 9.38 -4.11 18.18
C TRP A 322 8.76 -3.94 16.79
N THR A 323 7.54 -3.39 16.75
CA THR A 323 6.94 -2.92 15.50
C THR A 323 7.54 -1.57 15.09
N THR A 324 7.52 -1.26 13.79
CA THR A 324 7.97 0.05 13.28
C THR A 324 7.22 1.21 13.96
N ARG A 325 5.94 1.01 14.31
CA ARG A 325 5.11 2.01 14.98
C ARG A 325 5.58 2.29 16.41
N GLU A 326 6.01 1.26 17.15
CA GLU A 326 6.52 1.41 18.51
C GLU A 326 7.86 2.12 18.53
N LEU A 327 8.80 1.73 17.66
CA LEU A 327 10.09 2.43 17.54
C LEU A 327 9.88 3.92 17.22
N ILE A 328 9.03 4.24 16.22
CA ILE A 328 8.70 5.64 15.89
C ILE A 328 8.09 6.36 17.09
N ARG A 329 7.23 5.70 17.87
CA ARG A 329 6.62 6.30 19.06
C ARG A 329 7.66 6.61 20.14
N VAL A 330 8.62 5.71 20.37
CA VAL A 330 9.72 5.89 21.31
C VAL A 330 10.65 7.01 20.84
N LEU A 331 11.08 7.01 19.57
CA LEU A 331 11.92 8.07 18.98
C LEU A 331 11.29 9.46 19.13
N ARG A 332 9.97 9.57 18.96
CA ARG A 332 9.22 10.82 19.19
C ARG A 332 9.15 11.24 20.64
N GLY A 333 9.17 10.29 21.58
CA GLY A 333 9.14 10.56 23.02
C GLY A 333 10.49 11.01 23.58
N ILE A 334 11.59 10.65 22.91
CA ILE A 334 12.96 11.01 23.30
C ILE A 334 13.49 12.24 22.56
N GLU A 335 12.63 13.02 21.90
CA GLU A 335 13.02 14.22 21.13
C GLU A 335 13.70 15.31 21.98
N GLY A 336 13.60 15.19 23.31
CA GLY A 336 14.27 16.06 24.27
C GLY A 336 15.74 15.70 24.56
N LEU A 337 16.32 14.65 23.96
CA LEU A 337 17.73 14.26 24.18
C LEU A 337 18.74 15.19 23.46
N ASN A 338 19.96 15.30 24.00
CA ASN A 338 21.00 16.17 23.44
C ASN A 338 21.82 15.39 22.42
N LEU A 339 21.23 15.20 21.24
CA LEU A 339 21.86 14.38 20.19
C LEU A 339 23.06 15.10 19.58
N VAL A 340 24.25 14.53 19.74
CA VAL A 340 25.51 15.03 19.17
C VAL A 340 25.91 14.36 17.85
N GLY A 341 25.23 13.26 17.52
CA GLY A 341 25.34 12.50 16.28
C GLY A 341 24.37 11.32 16.33
N ALA A 342 24.11 10.71 15.17
CA ALA A 342 23.30 9.51 15.09
C ALA A 342 23.69 8.59 13.92
N ASP A 343 23.24 7.35 13.96
CA ASP A 343 23.34 6.39 12.87
C ASP A 343 22.08 5.52 12.75
N VAL A 344 21.82 5.05 11.52
CA VAL A 344 20.90 3.95 11.23
C VAL A 344 21.63 2.91 10.40
N VAL A 345 21.80 1.72 10.96
CA VAL A 345 22.74 0.70 10.44
C VAL A 345 22.05 -0.62 10.10
N GLU A 346 22.83 -1.58 9.61
CA GLU A 346 22.43 -2.97 9.34
C GLU A 346 21.27 -3.11 8.35
N VAL A 347 21.02 -2.07 7.55
CA VAL A 347 20.06 -2.12 6.44
C VAL A 347 20.67 -2.84 5.26
N SER A 348 20.29 -4.10 5.08
CA SER A 348 20.68 -4.96 3.96
C SER A 348 19.53 -5.08 2.95
N PRO A 349 19.59 -4.35 1.81
CA PRO A 349 18.56 -4.42 0.78
C PRO A 349 18.46 -5.81 0.11
N ALA A 350 19.44 -6.68 0.30
CA ALA A 350 19.45 -8.02 -0.28
C ALA A 350 18.46 -8.99 0.40
N TYR A 351 18.07 -8.73 1.65
CA TYR A 351 17.20 -9.63 2.43
C TYR A 351 15.80 -9.07 2.72
N GLN A 352 15.48 -7.87 2.23
CA GLN A 352 14.11 -7.34 2.26
C GLN A 352 13.29 -7.79 1.05
N GLY A 353 11.96 -7.77 1.18
CA GLY A 353 11.03 -8.06 0.10
C GLY A 353 10.96 -6.94 -0.94
N ARG A 354 10.11 -7.15 -1.96
CA ARG A 354 9.85 -6.16 -3.03
C ARG A 354 9.23 -4.85 -2.52
N GLY A 355 8.79 -4.81 -1.26
CA GLY A 355 8.20 -3.64 -0.63
C GLY A 355 9.24 -2.66 -0.07
N GLU A 356 10.52 -3.03 -0.05
CA GLU A 356 11.61 -2.22 0.53
C GLU A 356 11.36 -1.87 2.01
N GLU A 357 10.65 -2.74 2.73
CA GLU A 357 10.13 -2.47 4.08
C GLU A 357 11.21 -2.05 5.09
N THR A 358 12.39 -2.66 5.02
CA THR A 358 13.51 -2.33 5.92
C THR A 358 14.10 -0.97 5.59
N ALA A 359 14.33 -0.68 4.31
CA ALA A 359 14.86 0.62 3.88
C ALA A 359 13.86 1.77 4.13
N LEU A 360 12.56 1.52 3.96
CA LEU A 360 11.51 2.49 4.28
C LEU A 360 11.42 2.78 5.78
N ALA A 361 11.52 1.74 6.63
CA ALA A 361 11.59 1.92 8.08
C ALA A 361 12.81 2.75 8.48
N ALA A 362 13.99 2.43 7.93
CA ALA A 362 15.22 3.18 8.17
C ALA A 362 15.12 4.65 7.72
N ALA A 363 14.60 4.92 6.52
CA ALA A 363 14.39 6.29 6.05
C ALA A 363 13.44 7.09 6.97
N GLN A 364 12.41 6.44 7.52
CA GLN A 364 11.51 7.07 8.49
C GLN A 364 12.20 7.33 9.84
N VAL A 365 13.09 6.45 10.29
CA VAL A 365 13.90 6.65 11.51
C VAL A 365 14.81 7.87 11.35
N VAL A 366 15.53 7.98 10.23
CA VAL A 366 16.40 9.14 9.93
C VAL A 366 15.59 10.43 9.94
N TYR A 367 14.38 10.44 9.37
CA TYR A 367 13.49 11.60 9.40
C TYR A 367 13.11 12.04 10.82
N GLU A 368 12.80 11.10 11.73
CA GLU A 368 12.50 11.43 13.13
C GLU A 368 13.75 11.90 13.90
N MET A 369 14.94 11.34 13.61
CA MET A 369 16.21 11.80 14.19
C MET A 369 16.52 13.25 13.82
N VAL A 370 16.46 13.56 12.52
CA VAL A 370 16.67 14.91 12.00
C VAL A 370 15.63 15.87 12.58
N THR A 371 14.36 15.45 12.64
CA THR A 371 13.30 16.26 13.27
C THR A 371 13.64 16.61 14.71
N SER A 372 14.09 15.66 15.51
CA SER A 372 14.47 15.88 16.92
C SER A 372 15.66 16.84 17.05
N MET A 373 16.71 16.67 16.24
CA MET A 373 17.88 17.56 16.22
C MET A 373 17.49 19.01 15.89
N VAL A 374 16.65 19.20 14.87
CA VAL A 374 16.17 20.53 14.45
C VAL A 374 15.25 21.15 15.50
N LYS A 375 14.33 20.36 16.07
CA LYS A 375 13.41 20.85 17.11
C LYS A 375 14.19 21.39 18.30
N ARG A 376 15.16 20.62 18.79
CA ARG A 376 15.94 20.99 19.98
C ARG A 376 16.84 22.19 19.73
N GLY A 377 17.56 22.26 18.60
CA GLY A 377 18.37 23.44 18.30
C GLY A 377 17.56 24.71 18.02
N GLY A 378 16.22 24.63 17.95
CA GLY A 378 15.34 25.79 17.96
C GLY A 378 14.98 26.33 19.35
N ILE A 379 15.35 25.63 20.43
CA ILE A 379 14.99 25.96 21.82
C ILE A 379 16.15 26.72 22.49
N LYS A 380 16.00 28.04 22.68
CA LYS A 380 16.86 28.79 23.61
C LYS A 380 16.43 28.51 25.06
N ASP A 381 17.43 28.42 25.94
CA ASP A 381 17.33 28.30 27.39
C ASP A 381 16.20 29.18 27.98
N LYS A 382 15.16 28.53 28.51
CA LYS A 382 14.26 29.11 29.53
C LYS A 382 14.75 28.74 30.93
N ALA A 383 16.03 28.99 31.21
CA ALA A 383 16.56 29.01 32.56
C ALA A 383 17.22 30.37 32.78
N GLN A 384 16.74 31.08 33.81
CA GLN A 384 17.17 32.42 34.23
C GLN A 384 16.54 33.60 33.47
N ALA A 385 15.25 33.81 33.69
CA ALA A 385 14.72 35.15 33.89
C ALA A 385 13.70 35.06 35.03
N LYS A 386 14.18 35.34 36.24
CA LYS A 386 13.29 35.94 37.25
C LYS A 386 13.04 37.35 36.73
N ASP A 387 11.95 37.54 36.00
CA ASP A 387 11.44 38.88 35.74
C ASP A 387 10.18 39.08 36.58
N GLU A 388 10.39 39.87 37.63
CA GLU A 388 9.36 40.73 38.19
C GLU A 388 8.80 41.62 37.06
N PHE A 389 7.50 41.93 37.12
CA PHE A 389 6.65 42.63 36.15
C PHE A 389 5.94 41.72 35.11
N GLY A 390 4.65 41.49 35.33
CA GLY A 390 3.79 40.68 34.47
C GLY A 390 3.63 41.27 33.05
N GLU A 391 3.92 40.46 32.04
CA GLU A 391 3.74 40.80 30.62
C GLU A 391 2.25 40.93 30.27
N ALA A 392 1.92 41.96 29.49
CA ALA A 392 0.58 42.18 28.97
C ALA A 392 0.30 41.25 27.77
N VAL A 393 -0.94 40.77 27.64
CA VAL A 393 -1.42 39.99 26.48
C VAL A 393 -2.15 40.92 25.51
N TYR A 394 -1.67 40.95 24.27
CA TYR A 394 -2.10 41.89 23.24
C TYR A 394 -3.17 41.29 22.34
N VAL A 395 -4.20 42.09 22.06
CA VAL A 395 -5.34 41.71 21.21
C VAL A 395 -5.58 42.80 20.17
N ASP A 396 -5.49 42.44 18.90
CA ASP A 396 -5.62 43.36 17.77
C ASP A 396 -6.66 42.86 16.78
N ALA A 397 -7.68 43.69 16.51
CA ALA A 397 -8.77 43.30 15.63
C ALA A 397 -8.38 43.16 14.14
N ASP A 398 -7.33 43.86 13.69
CA ASP A 398 -6.91 43.92 12.29
C ASP A 398 -5.73 42.99 11.99
N THR A 399 -4.70 43.00 12.85
CA THR A 399 -3.46 42.22 12.62
C THR A 399 -3.41 40.92 13.40
N GLY A 400 -4.30 40.73 14.39
CA GLY A 400 -4.30 39.53 15.21
C GLY A 400 -4.89 38.30 14.51
N VAL A 401 -4.52 37.11 15.00
CA VAL A 401 -5.02 35.81 14.52
C VAL A 401 -5.49 34.95 15.70
N ASP A 402 -6.57 34.19 15.52
CA ASP A 402 -7.13 33.30 16.55
C ASP A 402 -6.89 31.81 16.21
N ASP A 403 -5.61 31.45 16.08
CA ASP A 403 -5.15 30.07 15.87
C ASP A 403 -3.79 29.83 16.53
N ALA A 404 -3.16 28.67 16.26
CA ALA A 404 -1.91 28.26 16.88
C ALA A 404 -0.68 29.12 16.49
N SER A 405 -0.81 30.03 15.53
CA SER A 405 0.25 30.95 15.11
C SER A 405 0.36 32.21 15.98
N ALA A 406 -0.70 32.55 16.74
CA ALA A 406 -0.71 33.68 17.67
C ALA A 406 -0.33 33.23 19.10
N ASP A 407 0.53 34.01 19.75
CA ASP A 407 1.01 33.73 21.12
C ASP A 407 0.60 34.80 22.15
N GLY A 408 -0.06 35.87 21.69
CA GLY A 408 -0.55 36.95 22.54
C GLY A 408 0.50 38.01 22.86
N SER A 409 1.68 37.94 22.26
CA SER A 409 2.67 39.02 22.29
C SER A 409 2.24 40.19 21.38
N GLU A 410 2.85 41.38 21.55
CA GLU A 410 2.58 42.53 20.68
C GLU A 410 2.91 42.25 19.20
N ALA A 411 3.89 41.37 18.94
CA ALA A 411 4.29 40.97 17.59
C ALA A 411 3.32 39.96 16.94
N LYS A 412 2.62 39.17 17.76
CA LYS A 412 1.65 38.16 17.31
C LYS A 412 0.39 38.20 18.20
N PRO A 413 -0.37 39.32 18.15
CA PRO A 413 -1.50 39.51 19.02
C PRO A 413 -2.63 38.55 18.65
N PHE A 414 -3.48 38.23 19.62
CA PHE A 414 -4.71 37.50 19.31
C PHE A 414 -5.68 38.41 18.56
N LYS A 415 -6.54 37.83 17.72
CA LYS A 415 -7.55 38.61 16.99
C LYS A 415 -8.69 39.03 17.91
N THR A 416 -9.11 38.12 18.79
CA THR A 416 -10.23 38.37 19.70
C THR A 416 -9.87 38.15 21.16
N LEU A 417 -10.47 38.97 22.02
CA LEU A 417 -10.28 38.87 23.47
C LEU A 417 -10.83 37.54 24.02
N SER A 418 -11.83 36.94 23.38
CA SER A 418 -12.40 35.65 23.81
C SER A 418 -11.43 34.49 23.58
N PHE A 419 -10.73 34.48 22.44
CA PHE A 419 -9.71 33.48 22.16
C PHE A 419 -8.49 33.67 23.08
N ALA A 420 -8.06 34.91 23.30
CA ALA A 420 -6.99 35.24 24.25
C ALA A 420 -7.29 34.72 25.66
N PHE A 421 -8.53 34.91 26.15
CA PHE A 421 -8.96 34.39 27.46
C PHE A 421 -9.01 32.86 27.52
N ILE A 422 -9.39 32.19 26.43
CA ILE A 422 -9.41 30.72 26.37
C ILE A 422 -7.99 30.16 26.38
N GLN A 423 -7.06 30.73 25.61
CA GLN A 423 -5.66 30.29 25.57
C GLN A 423 -4.91 30.56 26.88
N ASN A 424 -5.39 31.53 27.67
CA ASN A 424 -4.78 31.92 28.94
C ASN A 424 -5.65 31.57 30.16
N VAL A 425 -6.57 30.61 30.01
CA VAL A 425 -7.56 30.24 31.04
C VAL A 425 -6.96 29.79 32.37
N ASP A 426 -5.75 29.22 32.34
CA ASP A 426 -5.04 28.70 33.50
C ASP A 426 -4.01 29.69 34.08
N ARG A 427 -3.89 30.91 33.52
CA ARG A 427 -3.00 31.96 34.02
C ARG A 427 -3.74 32.86 35.02
N ALA A 428 -3.18 33.00 36.22
CA ALA A 428 -3.69 33.94 37.22
C ALA A 428 -3.24 35.38 36.89
N GLU A 429 -4.17 36.34 36.94
CA GLU A 429 -3.92 37.79 36.77
C GLU A 429 -3.16 38.19 35.49
N VAL A 430 -3.78 37.97 34.32
CA VAL A 430 -3.26 38.44 33.03
C VAL A 430 -3.76 39.86 32.74
N ASN A 431 -2.82 40.78 32.44
CA ASN A 431 -3.15 42.13 31.98
C ASN A 431 -3.40 42.11 30.47
N TYR A 432 -4.63 42.38 30.01
CA TYR A 432 -4.95 42.39 28.58
C TYR A 432 -4.92 43.81 28.02
N LEU A 433 -4.31 43.99 26.85
CA LEU A 433 -4.31 45.24 26.09
C LEU A 433 -4.94 45.01 24.71
N THR A 434 -5.88 45.87 24.36
CA THR A 434 -6.61 45.83 23.09
C THR A 434 -6.31 47.05 22.22
N ARG A 435 -6.21 46.85 20.91
CA ARG A 435 -6.16 47.90 19.90
C ARG A 435 -7.39 47.81 18.99
N ALA A 436 -8.01 48.96 18.69
CA ALA A 436 -9.23 49.02 17.90
C ALA A 436 -8.93 49.02 16.39
N SER A 437 -9.87 48.52 15.58
CA SER A 437 -9.69 48.47 14.13
C SER A 437 -9.52 49.86 13.52
N VAL A 438 -8.53 50.01 12.64
CA VAL A 438 -8.21 51.25 11.94
C VAL A 438 -9.16 51.49 10.75
N THR A 439 -9.98 50.50 10.37
CA THR A 439 -10.91 50.57 9.23
C THR A 439 -12.38 50.82 9.60
N GLY A 440 -12.70 50.91 10.90
CA GLY A 440 -14.07 51.16 11.39
C GLY A 440 -14.53 52.63 11.30
N VAL A 441 -15.84 52.86 11.29
CA VAL A 441 -16.45 54.21 11.20
C VAL A 441 -15.99 55.11 12.37
N LEU A 442 -15.57 56.35 12.08
CA LEU A 442 -15.13 57.36 13.06
C LEU A 442 -16.30 58.21 13.55
N GLY A 443 -16.35 58.49 14.85
CA GLY A 443 -17.25 59.48 15.44
C GLY A 443 -16.77 60.92 15.16
N PRO A 444 -17.64 61.93 15.26
CA PRO A 444 -17.35 63.30 14.79
C PRO A 444 -16.12 63.97 15.42
N ASP A 445 -15.73 63.58 16.63
CA ASP A 445 -14.69 64.23 17.43
C ASP A 445 -13.54 63.28 17.84
N GLU A 446 -13.36 62.16 17.13
CA GLU A 446 -12.38 61.13 17.50
C GLU A 446 -11.07 61.27 16.71
N ASP A 447 -9.95 61.52 17.42
CA ASP A 447 -8.60 61.58 16.83
C ASP A 447 -8.19 60.19 16.28
N PRO A 448 -7.91 60.05 14.97
CA PRO A 448 -7.52 58.77 14.36
C PRO A 448 -6.26 58.14 14.99
N SER A 449 -5.36 58.95 15.54
CA SER A 449 -4.13 58.48 16.20
C SER A 449 -4.41 57.73 17.51
N ALA A 450 -5.56 58.00 18.16
CA ALA A 450 -5.96 57.37 19.41
C ALA A 450 -6.35 55.89 19.25
N ARG A 451 -6.58 55.42 18.00
CA ARG A 451 -6.87 54.01 17.67
C ARG A 451 -5.61 53.15 17.55
N LEU A 452 -4.43 53.76 17.39
CA LEU A 452 -3.14 53.07 17.33
C LEU A 452 -2.57 52.75 18.74
N ALA A 453 -3.18 53.29 19.79
CA ALA A 453 -2.73 53.10 21.17
C ALA A 453 -3.33 51.85 21.81
N TRP A 454 -2.48 51.06 22.49
CA TRP A 454 -2.87 49.93 23.31
C TRP A 454 -3.62 50.38 24.56
N LYS A 455 -4.84 49.90 24.78
CA LYS A 455 -5.69 50.26 25.93
C LYS A 455 -6.27 49.04 26.60
N ALA A 456 -6.52 49.13 27.90
CA ALA A 456 -7.23 48.07 28.63
C ALA A 456 -8.63 47.86 28.02
N PRO A 457 -9.09 46.60 27.88
CA PRO A 457 -10.39 46.28 27.30
C PRO A 457 -11.53 46.84 28.14
N ALA A 458 -12.61 47.26 27.48
CA ALA A 458 -13.83 47.68 28.16
C ALA A 458 -14.41 46.55 29.03
N LYS A 459 -14.93 46.89 30.21
CA LYS A 459 -15.50 45.91 31.17
C LYS A 459 -16.56 44.99 30.57
N SER A 460 -17.34 45.48 29.59
CA SER A 460 -18.34 44.68 28.86
C SER A 460 -17.72 43.61 27.95
N ALA A 461 -16.59 43.90 27.30
CA ALA A 461 -15.86 42.96 26.46
C ALA A 461 -15.18 41.86 27.28
N VAL A 462 -14.62 42.20 28.45
CA VAL A 462 -14.07 41.24 29.42
C VAL A 462 -15.14 40.25 29.89
N LYS A 463 -16.33 40.74 30.24
CA LYS A 463 -17.45 39.86 30.66
C LYS A 463 -17.88 38.88 29.57
N LYS A 464 -17.86 39.30 28.30
CA LYS A 464 -18.17 38.43 27.14
C LYS A 464 -17.10 37.36 26.91
N ALA A 465 -15.82 37.73 27.01
CA ALA A 465 -14.69 36.81 26.90
C ALA A 465 -14.72 35.74 28.02
N GLN A 466 -15.04 36.15 29.26
CA GLN A 466 -15.21 35.22 30.38
C GLN A 466 -16.33 34.19 30.13
N GLY A 467 -17.46 34.60 29.52
CA GLY A 467 -18.52 33.67 29.14
C GLY A 467 -18.09 32.62 28.09
N ALA A 468 -17.17 32.96 27.18
CA ALA A 468 -16.62 32.02 26.21
C ALA A 468 -15.69 30.98 26.87
N VAL A 469 -14.92 31.39 27.89
CA VAL A 469 -14.11 30.49 28.73
C VAL A 469 -14.98 29.46 29.44
N ASP A 470 -16.11 29.88 30.00
CA ASP A 470 -17.02 28.97 30.71
C ASP A 470 -17.61 27.90 29.78
N VAL A 471 -17.90 28.26 28.52
CA VAL A 471 -18.34 27.31 27.48
C VAL A 471 -17.22 26.33 27.10
N HIS A 472 -15.98 26.83 26.96
CA HIS A 472 -14.82 25.99 26.66
C HIS A 472 -14.52 24.97 27.78
N LYS A 473 -14.57 25.40 29.05
CA LYS A 473 -14.43 24.51 30.22
C LYS A 473 -15.50 23.40 30.24
N LYS A 474 -16.75 23.72 29.91
CA LYS A 474 -17.83 22.71 29.78
C LYS A 474 -17.56 21.69 28.68
N LYS A 475 -16.96 22.10 27.55
CA LYS A 475 -16.60 21.19 26.44
C LYS A 475 -15.47 20.23 26.81
N LEU A 476 -14.42 20.74 27.46
CA LEU A 476 -13.31 19.93 27.99
C LEU A 476 -13.79 18.91 29.04
N ALA A 477 -14.63 19.35 29.99
CA ALA A 477 -15.22 18.46 30.98
C ALA A 477 -16.03 17.33 30.34
N LYS A 478 -16.79 17.61 29.27
CA LYS A 478 -17.54 16.59 28.52
C LYS A 478 -16.62 15.60 27.80
N GLN A 479 -15.51 16.06 27.20
CA GLN A 479 -14.51 15.18 26.57
C GLN A 479 -13.81 14.28 27.60
N GLN A 480 -13.42 14.84 28.75
CA GLN A 480 -12.84 14.06 29.85
C GLN A 480 -13.82 13.03 30.41
N GLN A 481 -15.11 13.37 30.49
CA GLN A 481 -16.15 12.42 30.92
C GLN A 481 -16.34 11.26 29.93
N VAL A 482 -16.24 11.52 28.62
CA VAL A 482 -16.29 10.47 27.58
C VAL A 482 -15.07 9.55 27.70
N GLN A 483 -13.86 10.12 27.81
CA GLN A 483 -12.63 9.34 27.97
C GLN A 483 -12.66 8.48 29.24
N ALA A 484 -13.05 9.07 30.38
CA ALA A 484 -13.18 8.33 31.64
C ALA A 484 -14.22 7.20 31.56
N SER A 485 -15.31 7.40 30.80
CA SER A 485 -16.29 6.34 30.55
C SER A 485 -15.73 5.22 29.67
N GLU A 486 -14.88 5.52 28.70
CA GLU A 486 -14.24 4.53 27.82
C GLU A 486 -13.18 3.72 28.58
N ASP A 487 -12.36 4.38 29.39
CA ASP A 487 -11.35 3.73 30.24
C ASP A 487 -12.02 2.81 31.28
N ALA A 488 -13.13 3.24 31.89
CA ALA A 488 -13.91 2.42 32.81
C ALA A 488 -14.49 1.17 32.12
N LYS A 489 -15.00 1.29 30.89
CA LYS A 489 -15.47 0.14 30.09
C LYS A 489 -14.34 -0.82 29.75
N LYS A 490 -13.14 -0.31 29.42
CA LYS A 490 -11.95 -1.13 29.13
C LYS A 490 -11.50 -1.93 30.36
N GLN A 491 -11.44 -1.29 31.53
CA GLN A 491 -11.13 -1.97 32.80
C GLN A 491 -12.18 -3.03 33.15
N GLN A 492 -13.48 -2.72 32.96
CA GLN A 492 -14.54 -3.70 33.17
C GLN A 492 -14.40 -4.92 32.23
N ARG A 493 -14.05 -4.71 30.96
CA ARG A 493 -13.83 -5.79 30.00
C ARG A 493 -12.64 -6.68 30.37
N LEU A 494 -11.52 -6.09 30.79
CA LEU A 494 -10.35 -6.82 31.30
C LEU A 494 -10.70 -7.66 32.54
N GLY A 495 -11.46 -7.08 33.48
CA GLY A 495 -11.94 -7.80 34.66
C GLY A 495 -12.83 -9.00 34.31
N ASN A 496 -13.72 -8.85 33.33
CA ASN A 496 -14.56 -9.94 32.83
C ASN A 496 -13.75 -11.05 32.16
N LEU A 497 -12.74 -10.68 31.36
CA LEU A 497 -11.83 -11.64 30.72
C LEU A 497 -11.00 -12.41 31.76
N GLU A 498 -10.49 -11.75 32.79
CA GLU A 498 -9.72 -12.44 33.84
C GLU A 498 -10.61 -13.40 34.65
N ALA A 499 -11.84 -13.00 34.96
CA ALA A 499 -12.81 -13.87 35.62
C ALA A 499 -13.15 -15.10 34.77
N SER A 500 -13.23 -14.95 33.45
CA SER A 500 -13.60 -16.02 32.51
C SER A 500 -12.55 -17.13 32.37
N LYS A 501 -11.27 -16.85 32.67
CA LYS A 501 -10.19 -17.87 32.66
C LYS A 501 -10.43 -19.01 33.65
N LYS A 502 -11.27 -18.79 34.68
CA LYS A 502 -11.64 -19.80 35.67
C LYS A 502 -12.73 -20.75 35.18
N ILE A 503 -13.39 -20.43 34.08
CA ILE A 503 -14.47 -21.23 33.49
C ILE A 503 -13.85 -22.13 32.43
N VAL A 504 -13.67 -23.40 32.79
CA VAL A 504 -13.16 -24.45 31.90
C VAL A 504 -14.32 -25.38 31.56
N ILE A 505 -14.52 -25.64 30.27
CA ILE A 505 -15.52 -26.60 29.78
C ILE A 505 -14.83 -27.90 29.38
N GLU A 506 -15.46 -29.03 29.67
CA GLU A 506 -14.98 -30.36 29.30
C GLU A 506 -16.10 -31.10 28.54
N GLU A 507 -15.72 -32.04 27.67
CA GLU A 507 -16.71 -32.89 27.01
C GLU A 507 -17.34 -33.86 28.01
N ASP A 508 -18.67 -33.89 28.09
CA ASP A 508 -19.41 -34.77 29.00
C ASP A 508 -19.35 -36.24 28.52
N PRO A 509 -18.67 -37.14 29.25
CA PRO A 509 -18.54 -38.54 28.84
C PRO A 509 -19.83 -39.35 28.96
N SER A 510 -20.89 -38.78 29.56
CA SER A 510 -22.22 -39.42 29.67
C SER A 510 -23.07 -39.23 28.42
N LEU A 511 -22.71 -38.29 27.53
CA LEU A 511 -23.39 -38.06 26.27
C LEU A 511 -22.97 -39.09 25.21
N PRO A 512 -23.82 -39.37 24.21
CA PRO A 512 -23.44 -40.23 23.08
C PRO A 512 -22.17 -39.72 22.38
N GLU A 513 -21.39 -40.63 21.79
CA GLU A 513 -20.21 -40.24 21.00
C GLU A 513 -20.62 -39.34 19.82
N ALA A 514 -19.93 -38.22 19.65
CA ALA A 514 -20.24 -37.26 18.63
C ALA A 514 -19.81 -37.73 17.23
N VAL A 515 -20.77 -37.88 16.32
CA VAL A 515 -20.54 -38.26 14.93
C VAL A 515 -19.92 -37.10 14.16
N LYS A 516 -18.78 -37.32 13.50
CA LYS A 516 -18.16 -36.29 12.66
C LYS A 516 -19.00 -36.08 11.39
N MET A 517 -19.34 -34.84 11.08
CA MET A 517 -20.05 -34.47 9.85
C MET A 517 -19.50 -33.18 9.23
N THR A 518 -19.75 -32.99 7.94
CA THR A 518 -19.62 -31.68 7.26
C THR A 518 -20.97 -30.97 7.26
N ILE A 519 -20.98 -29.65 7.01
CA ILE A 519 -22.23 -28.88 7.10
C ILE A 519 -23.27 -29.38 6.09
N ASP A 520 -22.87 -29.79 4.89
CA ASP A 520 -23.76 -30.27 3.83
C ASP A 520 -24.35 -31.68 4.03
N ASP A 521 -23.88 -32.44 5.03
CA ASP A 521 -24.46 -33.74 5.36
C ASP A 521 -25.84 -33.57 6.01
N LYS A 522 -26.89 -33.96 5.29
CA LYS A 522 -28.30 -33.86 5.70
C LYS A 522 -28.88 -35.21 6.19
N THR A 523 -28.05 -36.23 6.38
CA THR A 523 -28.49 -37.59 6.70
C THR A 523 -28.72 -37.83 8.20
N VAL A 524 -28.25 -36.91 9.04
CA VAL A 524 -28.37 -37.00 10.51
C VAL A 524 -29.80 -36.82 11.01
N THR A 525 -30.15 -37.50 12.10
CA THR A 525 -31.49 -37.40 12.69
C THR A 525 -31.64 -36.09 13.45
N LEU A 526 -32.72 -35.35 13.18
CA LEU A 526 -33.02 -34.08 13.84
C LEU A 526 -33.96 -34.29 15.03
N GLY A 527 -33.54 -33.84 16.21
CA GLY A 527 -34.39 -33.84 17.41
C GLY A 527 -35.50 -32.78 17.35
N ASP A 528 -36.56 -33.01 18.12
CA ASP A 528 -37.71 -32.08 18.28
C ASP A 528 -37.62 -31.23 19.56
N GLY A 529 -36.55 -31.39 20.34
CA GLY A 529 -36.38 -30.73 21.64
C GLY A 529 -37.24 -31.34 22.76
N GLY A 530 -37.87 -32.49 22.52
CA GLY A 530 -38.74 -33.20 23.45
C GLY A 530 -38.60 -34.72 23.35
N SER A 531 -39.45 -35.35 22.53
CA SER A 531 -39.61 -36.82 22.49
C SER A 531 -38.62 -37.53 21.58
N VAL A 532 -38.19 -36.88 20.51
CA VAL A 532 -37.25 -37.42 19.53
C VAL A 532 -35.89 -36.79 19.79
N LYS A 533 -34.93 -37.62 20.21
CA LYS A 533 -33.53 -37.20 20.35
C LYS A 533 -32.86 -37.13 18.98
N GLY A 534 -32.15 -36.04 18.73
CA GLY A 534 -31.31 -35.85 17.56
C GLY A 534 -29.97 -36.57 17.69
N THR A 535 -29.26 -36.67 16.57
CA THR A 535 -27.89 -37.18 16.54
C THR A 535 -26.95 -36.14 17.18
N ARG A 536 -26.09 -36.58 18.11
CA ARG A 536 -24.98 -35.76 18.61
C ARG A 536 -23.84 -35.78 17.60
N VAL A 537 -23.39 -34.61 17.17
CA VAL A 537 -22.42 -34.45 16.09
C VAL A 537 -21.25 -33.58 16.53
N LYS A 538 -20.13 -33.72 15.82
CA LYS A 538 -19.01 -32.77 15.86
C LYS A 538 -18.75 -32.18 14.49
N VAL A 539 -18.79 -30.86 14.40
CA VAL A 539 -18.67 -30.11 13.14
C VAL A 539 -17.62 -29.01 13.31
N SER A 540 -16.71 -28.92 12.35
CA SER A 540 -15.65 -27.91 12.34
C SER A 540 -15.89 -26.87 11.26
N GLY A 541 -15.60 -25.61 11.57
CA GLY A 541 -15.77 -24.50 10.63
C GLY A 541 -15.30 -23.19 11.22
N ARG A 542 -15.66 -22.09 10.57
CA ARG A 542 -15.37 -20.73 11.02
C ARG A 542 -16.64 -19.99 11.39
N ILE A 543 -16.56 -19.09 12.36
CA ILE A 543 -17.64 -18.16 12.66
C ILE A 543 -17.84 -17.24 11.46
N HIS A 544 -18.96 -17.40 10.76
CA HIS A 544 -19.38 -16.50 9.68
C HIS A 544 -20.14 -15.29 10.21
N ARG A 545 -21.05 -15.54 11.15
CA ARG A 545 -21.82 -14.51 11.86
C ARG A 545 -21.89 -14.87 13.33
N LEU A 546 -21.85 -13.86 14.19
CA LEU A 546 -21.91 -13.99 15.64
C LEU A 546 -22.97 -13.05 16.19
N ARG A 547 -23.89 -13.57 16.99
CA ARG A 547 -24.93 -12.78 17.65
C ARG A 547 -25.11 -13.26 19.09
N ALA A 548 -24.53 -12.52 20.04
CA ALA A 548 -24.73 -12.74 21.46
C ALA A 548 -26.05 -12.11 21.93
N GLN A 549 -26.87 -12.87 22.65
CA GLN A 549 -28.10 -12.42 23.30
C GLN A 549 -28.10 -12.84 24.78
N LYS A 550 -29.04 -12.31 25.57
CA LYS A 550 -29.12 -12.61 27.02
C LYS A 550 -29.29 -14.10 27.33
N GLN A 551 -30.02 -14.83 26.48
CA GLN A 551 -30.38 -16.24 26.71
C GLN A 551 -29.49 -17.24 25.96
N ALA A 552 -28.82 -16.80 24.89
CA ALA A 552 -27.95 -17.66 24.09
C ALA A 552 -27.00 -16.84 23.21
N THR A 553 -25.89 -17.44 22.81
CA THR A 553 -25.04 -16.96 21.72
C THR A 553 -25.31 -17.78 20.46
N PHE A 554 -25.63 -17.10 19.37
CA PHE A 554 -25.87 -17.71 18.07
C PHE A 554 -24.63 -17.54 17.19
N ILE A 555 -24.13 -18.66 16.68
CA ILE A 555 -23.03 -18.71 15.71
C ILE A 555 -23.60 -19.23 14.40
N THR A 556 -23.38 -18.53 13.30
CA THR A 556 -23.49 -19.13 11.97
C THR A 556 -22.12 -19.68 11.61
N LEU A 557 -21.97 -21.00 11.61
CA LEU A 557 -20.74 -21.68 11.22
C LEU A 557 -20.69 -21.84 9.70
N VAL A 558 -19.50 -21.71 9.10
CA VAL A 558 -19.25 -21.96 7.67
C VAL A 558 -18.02 -22.84 7.50
N ASP A 559 -18.09 -23.81 6.58
CA ASP A 559 -16.99 -24.73 6.24
C ASP A 559 -16.63 -24.72 4.74
N GLY A 560 -17.29 -23.86 3.96
CA GLY A 560 -17.19 -23.78 2.50
C GLY A 560 -18.33 -24.51 1.77
N ARG A 561 -18.97 -25.48 2.41
CA ARG A 561 -20.06 -26.30 1.85
C ARG A 561 -21.45 -25.77 2.20
N GLY A 562 -21.57 -25.01 3.29
CA GLY A 562 -22.81 -24.35 3.63
C GLY A 562 -22.71 -23.52 4.90
N HIS A 563 -23.88 -23.15 5.42
CA HIS A 563 -24.01 -22.49 6.72
C HIS A 563 -24.79 -23.37 7.68
N LEU A 564 -24.39 -23.38 8.95
CA LEU A 564 -25.11 -24.06 10.02
C LEU A 564 -25.32 -23.07 11.18
N GLN A 565 -26.56 -22.94 11.64
CA GLN A 565 -26.82 -22.21 12.88
C GLN A 565 -26.43 -23.09 14.07
N CYS A 566 -25.65 -22.55 14.98
CA CYS A 566 -25.23 -23.18 16.21
C CYS A 566 -25.65 -22.30 17.40
N VAL A 567 -26.28 -22.91 18.39
CA VAL A 567 -26.87 -22.24 19.54
C VAL A 567 -26.12 -22.66 20.79
N LEU A 568 -25.45 -21.70 21.43
CA LEU A 568 -24.78 -21.89 22.72
C LEU A 568 -25.69 -21.28 23.79
N GLN A 569 -26.30 -22.12 24.63
CA GLN A 569 -27.19 -21.64 25.69
C GLN A 569 -26.42 -20.80 26.72
N ALA A 570 -27.06 -19.78 27.28
CA ALA A 570 -26.45 -18.94 28.30
C ALA A 570 -26.00 -19.79 29.51
N GLY A 571 -24.75 -19.62 29.90
CA GLY A 571 -24.07 -20.49 30.86
C GLY A 571 -22.57 -20.46 30.62
N ASP A 572 -21.87 -21.49 31.06
CA ASP A 572 -20.40 -21.57 30.96
C ASP A 572 -19.91 -21.52 29.51
N LEU A 573 -20.64 -22.16 28.58
CA LEU A 573 -20.37 -22.12 27.13
C LEU A 573 -20.30 -20.71 26.52
N THR A 574 -20.96 -19.73 27.15
CA THR A 574 -20.98 -18.34 26.68
C THR A 574 -20.08 -17.40 27.48
N LYS A 575 -19.42 -17.94 28.53
CA LYS A 575 -18.69 -17.15 29.52
C LYS A 575 -17.23 -17.54 29.65
N THR A 576 -16.75 -18.59 28.99
CA THR A 576 -15.32 -18.90 28.93
C THR A 576 -14.52 -17.75 28.30
N TYR A 577 -13.22 -17.74 28.54
CA TYR A 577 -12.30 -16.78 27.92
C TYR A 577 -12.43 -16.74 26.40
N ASP A 578 -12.47 -17.92 25.77
CA ASP A 578 -12.62 -18.06 24.32
C ASP A 578 -13.95 -17.50 23.80
N ALA A 579 -15.07 -17.80 24.47
CA ALA A 579 -16.39 -17.33 24.06
C ALA A 579 -16.49 -15.81 24.08
N LEU A 580 -15.83 -15.15 25.05
CA LEU A 580 -15.76 -13.69 25.13
C LEU A 580 -14.89 -13.05 24.04
N LEU A 581 -14.04 -13.84 23.38
CA LEU A 581 -13.15 -13.40 22.30
C LEU A 581 -13.58 -13.91 20.92
N PHE A 582 -14.73 -14.58 20.81
CA PHE A 582 -15.26 -14.99 19.51
C PHE A 582 -15.42 -13.79 18.58
N ALA A 583 -14.87 -13.93 17.37
CA ALA A 583 -14.94 -12.95 16.31
C ALA A 583 -15.21 -13.65 14.98
N GLN A 584 -15.67 -12.90 13.98
CA GLN A 584 -15.83 -13.43 12.63
C GLN A 584 -14.49 -13.99 12.13
N GLY A 585 -14.49 -15.22 11.63
CA GLY A 585 -13.30 -15.93 11.17
C GLY A 585 -12.70 -16.89 12.19
N THR A 586 -13.08 -16.83 13.48
CA THR A 586 -12.59 -17.78 14.50
C THR A 586 -12.93 -19.21 14.09
N SER A 587 -11.94 -20.09 14.09
CA SER A 587 -12.06 -21.50 13.72
C SER A 587 -12.40 -22.34 14.95
N LEU A 588 -13.49 -23.11 14.87
CA LEU A 588 -14.05 -23.89 15.98
C LEU A 588 -14.31 -25.33 15.55
N THR A 589 -14.29 -26.25 16.52
CA THR A 589 -15.06 -27.50 16.44
C THR A 589 -16.18 -27.43 17.48
N LEU A 590 -17.42 -27.56 17.03
CA LEU A 590 -18.61 -27.54 17.88
C LEU A 590 -19.17 -28.95 18.01
N TYR A 591 -19.53 -29.32 19.24
CA TYR A 591 -20.17 -30.58 19.59
C TYR A 591 -21.58 -30.28 20.10
N GLY A 592 -22.55 -31.08 19.68
CA GLY A 592 -23.93 -30.79 20.05
C GLY A 592 -24.96 -31.71 19.42
N GLU A 593 -26.20 -31.55 19.84
CA GLU A 593 -27.34 -32.27 19.27
C GLU A 593 -27.91 -31.49 18.07
N MET A 594 -28.09 -32.18 16.94
CA MET A 594 -28.79 -31.62 15.78
C MET A 594 -30.30 -31.59 16.01
N ARG A 595 -30.93 -30.44 15.81
CA ARG A 595 -32.37 -30.24 16.02
C ARG A 595 -33.05 -29.57 14.85
N LYS A 596 -34.37 -29.78 14.76
CA LYS A 596 -35.24 -28.98 13.89
C LYS A 596 -35.32 -27.56 14.44
N VAL A 597 -35.42 -26.59 13.53
CA VAL A 597 -35.67 -25.21 13.94
C VAL A 597 -37.08 -25.11 14.53
N PRO A 598 -37.26 -24.42 15.68
CA PRO A 598 -38.57 -24.21 16.28
C PRO A 598 -39.57 -23.52 15.33
N ASP A 599 -40.85 -23.85 15.48
CA ASP A 599 -41.92 -23.27 14.65
C ASP A 599 -41.89 -21.73 14.66
N GLY A 600 -41.99 -21.12 13.48
CA GLY A 600 -41.94 -19.68 13.30
C GLY A 600 -40.54 -19.07 13.25
N GLN A 601 -39.48 -19.86 13.41
CA GLN A 601 -38.09 -19.43 13.25
C GLN A 601 -37.49 -19.97 11.94
N THR A 602 -36.42 -19.33 11.48
CA THR A 602 -35.69 -19.73 10.26
C THR A 602 -34.20 -19.84 10.53
N ALA A 603 -33.61 -20.95 10.11
CA ALA A 603 -32.16 -21.13 10.04
C ALA A 603 -31.78 -21.78 8.70
N PRO A 604 -30.51 -21.70 8.27
CA PRO A 604 -30.03 -22.40 7.09
C PRO A 604 -30.43 -23.89 7.12
N ASP A 605 -30.93 -24.41 5.99
CA ASP A 605 -31.45 -25.77 5.85
C ASP A 605 -32.58 -26.17 6.84
N GLY A 606 -33.19 -25.23 7.56
CA GLY A 606 -34.26 -25.54 8.53
C GLY A 606 -33.79 -26.34 9.75
N ARG A 607 -32.50 -26.30 10.08
CA ARG A 607 -31.89 -27.05 11.20
C ARG A 607 -30.89 -26.20 11.98
N GLU A 608 -30.64 -26.61 13.22
CA GLU A 608 -29.66 -25.96 14.09
C GLU A 608 -28.96 -26.97 15.01
N LEU A 609 -27.72 -26.64 15.40
CA LEU A 609 -26.92 -27.40 16.34
C LEU A 609 -27.05 -26.78 17.74
N HIS A 610 -27.55 -27.55 18.70
CA HIS A 610 -27.56 -27.15 20.11
C HIS A 610 -26.26 -27.60 20.74
N VAL A 611 -25.36 -26.64 20.98
CA VAL A 611 -23.98 -26.89 21.36
C VAL A 611 -23.90 -27.28 22.83
N ASP A 612 -23.24 -28.40 23.11
CA ASP A 612 -22.92 -28.88 24.46
C ASP A 612 -21.44 -28.70 24.83
N TYR A 613 -20.56 -28.67 23.83
CA TYR A 613 -19.11 -28.49 24.02
C TYR A 613 -18.47 -27.89 22.76
N TYR A 614 -17.31 -27.25 22.90
CA TYR A 614 -16.53 -26.80 21.75
C TYR A 614 -15.03 -26.71 22.03
N THR A 615 -14.25 -26.70 20.95
CA THR A 615 -12.83 -26.37 20.98
C THR A 615 -12.51 -25.23 20.01
N VAL A 616 -11.64 -24.31 20.43
CA VAL A 616 -11.08 -23.28 19.54
C VAL A 616 -9.84 -23.84 18.86
N ILE A 617 -9.83 -23.81 17.53
CA ILE A 617 -8.67 -24.24 16.72
C ILE A 617 -7.76 -23.04 16.45
N GLY A 618 -8.35 -21.88 16.16
CA GLY A 618 -7.60 -20.65 15.88
C GLY A 618 -8.49 -19.44 16.03
N THR A 619 -8.00 -18.44 16.76
CA THR A 619 -8.72 -17.19 17.01
C THR A 619 -8.70 -16.28 15.77
N SER A 620 -9.62 -15.32 15.75
CA SER A 620 -9.65 -14.25 14.76
C SER A 620 -9.63 -12.91 15.48
N PRO A 621 -8.96 -11.87 14.94
CA PRO A 621 -8.96 -10.55 15.56
C PRO A 621 -10.38 -9.99 15.76
N GLY A 622 -10.60 -9.35 16.90
CA GLY A 622 -11.82 -8.59 17.21
C GLY A 622 -11.59 -7.07 17.14
N ASP A 623 -12.62 -6.31 17.54
CA ASP A 623 -12.57 -4.85 17.64
C ASP A 623 -12.01 -4.16 16.38
N GLU A 624 -11.06 -3.24 16.48
CA GLU A 624 -10.51 -2.46 15.36
C GLU A 624 -9.91 -3.32 14.23
N GLU A 625 -9.39 -4.50 14.56
CA GLU A 625 -8.78 -5.43 13.60
C GLU A 625 -9.78 -6.49 13.08
N ALA A 626 -11.04 -6.44 13.50
CA ALA A 626 -12.07 -7.36 13.04
C ALA A 626 -12.24 -7.31 11.51
N ILE A 627 -12.52 -8.47 10.91
CA ILE A 627 -12.77 -8.59 9.46
C ILE A 627 -13.82 -7.58 9.00
N THR A 628 -14.90 -7.39 9.77
CA THR A 628 -15.98 -6.43 9.48
C THR A 628 -15.53 -4.97 9.43
N ASN A 629 -14.42 -4.63 10.07
CA ASN A 629 -13.84 -3.28 10.08
C ASN A 629 -12.79 -3.09 8.98
N LYS A 630 -12.21 -4.19 8.46
CA LYS A 630 -11.29 -4.16 7.31
C LYS A 630 -12.03 -4.21 5.98
N VAL A 631 -13.09 -5.02 5.90
CA VAL A 631 -13.92 -5.18 4.71
C VAL A 631 -15.39 -5.24 5.09
N SER A 632 -16.24 -4.56 4.32
CA SER A 632 -17.68 -4.54 4.55
C SER A 632 -18.46 -4.83 3.27
N SER A 633 -19.56 -5.56 3.39
CA SER A 633 -20.49 -5.80 2.28
C SER A 633 -21.17 -4.52 1.78
N ALA A 634 -21.14 -3.43 2.57
CA ALA A 634 -21.68 -2.13 2.17
C ALA A 634 -20.69 -1.31 1.33
N GLN A 635 -19.41 -1.66 1.32
CA GLN A 635 -18.39 -1.00 0.50
C GLN A 635 -18.42 -1.53 -0.93
N ASN A 636 -17.92 -0.72 -1.86
CA ASN A 636 -17.88 -1.14 -3.24
C ASN A 636 -16.75 -2.16 -3.45
N GLN A 637 -17.07 -3.35 -3.94
CA GLN A 637 -16.09 -4.44 -4.01
C GLN A 637 -14.93 -4.18 -4.99
N TRP A 638 -15.03 -3.16 -5.84
CA TRP A 638 -13.93 -2.75 -6.73
C TRP A 638 -13.08 -1.60 -6.17
N ASP A 639 -13.41 -1.07 -4.99
CA ASP A 639 -12.56 -0.09 -4.30
C ASP A 639 -11.18 -0.70 -4.01
N GLN A 640 -10.15 0.12 -4.05
CA GLN A 640 -8.77 -0.34 -3.87
C GLN A 640 -8.57 -1.10 -2.56
N LEU A 641 -9.16 -0.64 -1.45
CA LEU A 641 -9.08 -1.33 -0.16
C LEU A 641 -9.75 -2.71 -0.19
N MET A 642 -10.89 -2.85 -0.87
CA MET A 642 -11.61 -4.12 -1.00
C MET A 642 -10.86 -5.09 -1.89
N LEU A 643 -10.21 -4.58 -2.94
CA LEU A 643 -9.32 -5.34 -3.78
C LEU A 643 -8.07 -5.78 -2.99
N ASP A 644 -7.36 -4.89 -2.30
CA ASP A 644 -6.15 -5.26 -1.53
C ASP A 644 -6.47 -6.29 -0.41
N ASN A 645 -7.70 -6.24 0.13
CA ASN A 645 -8.20 -7.21 1.09
C ASN A 645 -9.11 -8.29 0.45
N ARG A 646 -8.96 -8.57 -0.86
CA ARG A 646 -9.85 -9.50 -1.58
C ARG A 646 -9.91 -10.88 -0.93
N HIS A 647 -8.80 -11.34 -0.33
CA HIS A 647 -8.72 -12.59 0.45
C HIS A 647 -9.68 -12.64 1.66
N LEU A 648 -10.06 -11.49 2.23
CA LEU A 648 -11.11 -11.37 3.25
C LEU A 648 -12.49 -11.16 2.62
N VAL A 649 -12.59 -10.36 1.56
CA VAL A 649 -13.85 -10.14 0.82
C VAL A 649 -14.44 -11.47 0.31
N LEU A 650 -13.58 -12.37 -0.18
CA LEU A 650 -13.96 -13.71 -0.66
C LEU A 650 -14.60 -14.60 0.42
N ARG A 651 -14.46 -14.25 1.70
CA ARG A 651 -15.12 -14.94 2.82
C ARG A 651 -16.57 -14.49 3.02
N GLY A 652 -17.00 -13.40 2.38
CA GLY A 652 -18.38 -12.94 2.38
C GLY A 652 -19.28 -13.72 1.42
N ASP A 653 -20.60 -13.68 1.67
CA ASP A 653 -21.60 -14.47 0.96
C ASP A 653 -21.56 -14.23 -0.57
N ASN A 654 -21.65 -12.96 -1.00
CA ASN A 654 -21.75 -12.64 -2.42
C ASN A 654 -20.47 -13.03 -3.19
N ALA A 655 -19.29 -12.67 -2.67
CA ALA A 655 -18.04 -12.95 -3.37
C ALA A 655 -17.76 -14.46 -3.44
N SER A 656 -18.08 -15.20 -2.38
CA SER A 656 -17.99 -16.67 -2.39
C SER A 656 -18.99 -17.29 -3.36
N ALA A 657 -20.23 -16.81 -3.40
CA ALA A 657 -21.27 -17.27 -4.33
C ALA A 657 -20.84 -17.10 -5.80
N VAL A 658 -20.23 -15.95 -6.16
CA VAL A 658 -19.70 -15.72 -7.51
C VAL A 658 -18.59 -16.73 -7.85
N MET A 659 -17.72 -17.10 -6.90
CA MET A 659 -16.67 -18.11 -7.15
C MET A 659 -17.25 -19.53 -7.32
N LYS A 660 -18.29 -19.88 -6.56
CA LYS A 660 -19.00 -21.16 -6.71
C LYS A 660 -19.70 -21.23 -8.06
N LEU A 661 -20.39 -20.15 -8.44
CA LEU A 661 -21.04 -20.02 -9.75
C LEU A 661 -20.01 -20.11 -10.88
N ARG A 662 -18.87 -19.43 -10.75
CA ARG A 662 -17.73 -19.52 -11.68
C ARG A 662 -17.30 -20.95 -11.94
N ALA A 663 -17.05 -21.73 -10.89
CA ALA A 663 -16.65 -23.12 -11.02
C ALA A 663 -17.71 -23.96 -11.75
N SER A 664 -19.00 -23.74 -11.44
CA SER A 664 -20.09 -24.44 -12.12
C SER A 664 -20.24 -24.04 -13.58
N VAL A 665 -20.07 -22.76 -13.93
CA VAL A 665 -20.14 -22.26 -15.31
C VAL A 665 -19.00 -22.85 -16.14
N GLU A 666 -17.77 -22.87 -15.61
CA GLU A 666 -16.62 -23.47 -16.29
C GLU A 666 -16.84 -24.97 -16.55
N TRP A 667 -17.35 -25.70 -15.56
CA TRP A 667 -17.74 -27.10 -15.72
C TRP A 667 -18.87 -27.29 -16.75
N ALA A 668 -19.86 -26.39 -16.77
CA ALA A 668 -20.95 -26.42 -17.73
C ALA A 668 -20.45 -26.21 -19.18
N PHE A 669 -19.46 -25.35 -19.40
CA PHE A 669 -18.80 -25.24 -20.72
C PHE A 669 -18.11 -26.54 -21.12
N MET A 670 -17.31 -27.12 -20.23
CA MET A 670 -16.57 -28.36 -20.52
C MET A 670 -17.52 -29.52 -20.86
N THR A 671 -18.59 -29.69 -20.08
CA THR A 671 -19.60 -30.74 -20.31
C THR A 671 -20.39 -30.50 -21.59
N THR A 672 -20.79 -29.24 -21.87
CA THR A 672 -21.47 -28.88 -23.11
C THR A 672 -20.62 -29.23 -24.34
N TYR A 673 -19.35 -28.84 -24.35
CA TYR A 673 -18.45 -29.17 -25.47
C TYR A 673 -18.22 -30.67 -25.62
N HIS A 674 -18.01 -31.38 -24.52
CA HIS A 674 -17.87 -32.83 -24.53
C HIS A 674 -19.12 -33.52 -25.12
N ASP A 675 -20.31 -33.11 -24.70
CA ASP A 675 -21.58 -33.69 -25.16
C ASP A 675 -21.87 -33.34 -26.62
N MET A 676 -21.31 -32.24 -27.13
CA MET A 676 -21.37 -31.84 -28.54
C MET A 676 -20.23 -32.47 -29.38
N GLY A 677 -19.36 -33.28 -28.78
CA GLY A 677 -18.31 -34.03 -29.47
C GLY A 677 -17.05 -33.22 -29.81
N LEU A 678 -16.82 -32.09 -29.14
CA LEU A 678 -15.59 -31.30 -29.33
C LEU A 678 -14.44 -31.87 -28.47
N MET A 679 -13.25 -31.90 -29.04
CA MET A 679 -12.05 -32.38 -28.34
C MET A 679 -11.35 -31.24 -27.59
N LYS A 680 -11.08 -31.44 -26.29
CA LYS A 680 -10.28 -30.48 -25.51
C LYS A 680 -8.82 -30.53 -25.94
N VAL A 681 -8.22 -29.38 -26.19
CA VAL A 681 -6.78 -29.22 -26.39
C VAL A 681 -6.20 -28.21 -25.37
N SER A 682 -4.87 -28.19 -25.22
CA SER A 682 -4.17 -27.25 -24.33
C SER A 682 -3.02 -26.56 -25.08
N PRO A 683 -3.32 -25.44 -25.76
CA PRO A 683 -2.34 -24.66 -26.53
C PRO A 683 -1.26 -23.99 -25.64
N PRO A 684 -0.12 -23.58 -26.23
CA PRO A 684 0.94 -22.90 -25.48
C PRO A 684 0.55 -21.46 -25.09
N ALA A 685 0.94 -21.04 -23.87
CA ALA A 685 0.75 -19.66 -23.41
C ALA A 685 1.91 -18.71 -23.78
N LEU A 686 3.10 -19.27 -24.05
CA LEU A 686 4.27 -18.54 -24.54
C LEU A 686 4.34 -18.68 -26.06
N VAL A 687 4.31 -17.55 -26.77
CA VAL A 687 4.20 -17.49 -28.23
C VAL A 687 5.25 -16.54 -28.81
N GLN A 688 5.57 -16.70 -30.10
CA GLN A 688 6.39 -15.76 -30.87
C GLN A 688 5.57 -14.97 -31.90
N THR A 689 4.26 -15.21 -31.93
CA THR A 689 3.32 -14.66 -32.91
C THR A 689 2.24 -13.83 -32.23
N GLN A 690 1.71 -12.83 -32.94
CA GLN A 690 0.59 -12.00 -32.53
C GLN A 690 -0.70 -12.51 -33.18
N VAL A 691 -1.85 -12.31 -32.52
CA VAL A 691 -3.16 -12.73 -33.04
C VAL A 691 -4.09 -11.52 -33.21
N GLU A 692 -4.25 -10.74 -32.15
CA GLU A 692 -5.22 -9.62 -32.06
C GLU A 692 -4.53 -8.25 -32.18
N GLY A 693 -3.45 -8.19 -32.97
CA GLY A 693 -2.63 -6.98 -33.17
C GLY A 693 -1.48 -6.82 -32.17
N GLY A 694 -0.36 -6.27 -32.63
CA GLY A 694 0.91 -6.25 -31.86
C GLY A 694 1.01 -5.25 -30.72
N ALA A 695 0.08 -4.29 -30.63
CA ALA A 695 0.17 -3.18 -29.66
C ALA A 695 -0.12 -3.61 -28.21
N THR A 696 -0.65 -4.82 -27.98
CA THR A 696 -1.18 -5.24 -26.68
C THR A 696 -0.59 -6.57 -26.17
N LEU A 697 0.60 -6.97 -26.64
CA LEU A 697 1.30 -8.16 -26.14
C LEU A 697 2.14 -7.86 -24.90
N PHE A 698 2.13 -8.78 -23.92
CA PHE A 698 3.13 -8.77 -22.85
C PHE A 698 4.40 -9.49 -23.32
N THR A 699 5.51 -8.76 -23.38
CA THR A 699 6.83 -9.32 -23.70
C THR A 699 7.42 -10.06 -22.50
N VAL A 700 7.93 -11.27 -22.74
CA VAL A 700 8.58 -12.13 -21.75
C VAL A 700 9.94 -12.59 -22.30
N PRO A 701 11.04 -12.43 -21.55
CA PRO A 701 12.32 -13.03 -21.93
C PRO A 701 12.21 -14.57 -21.92
N TYR A 702 12.57 -15.23 -23.02
CA TYR A 702 12.58 -16.68 -23.14
C TYR A 702 13.99 -17.14 -23.51
N TYR A 703 14.82 -17.32 -22.47
CA TYR A 703 16.27 -17.54 -22.62
C TYR A 703 16.92 -16.39 -23.40
N ASP A 704 17.56 -16.70 -24.53
CA ASP A 704 18.22 -15.74 -25.42
C ASP A 704 17.26 -15.16 -26.49
N GLU A 705 15.97 -15.54 -26.44
CA GLU A 705 14.94 -15.10 -27.37
C GLU A 705 13.85 -14.27 -26.69
N VAL A 706 13.08 -13.55 -27.52
CA VAL A 706 11.90 -12.82 -27.08
C VAL A 706 10.66 -13.69 -27.31
N ALA A 707 9.85 -13.87 -26.27
CA ALA A 707 8.52 -14.45 -26.37
C ALA A 707 7.47 -13.45 -25.89
N TYR A 708 6.21 -13.81 -26.10
CA TYR A 708 5.05 -13.05 -25.64
C TYR A 708 4.07 -13.97 -24.92
N LEU A 709 3.26 -13.40 -24.03
CA LEU A 709 2.10 -14.11 -23.51
C LEU A 709 0.96 -14.05 -24.54
N THR A 710 0.29 -15.18 -24.75
CA THR A 710 -0.76 -15.34 -25.75
C THR A 710 -1.94 -14.38 -25.55
N GLN A 711 -2.42 -13.76 -26.62
CA GLN A 711 -3.68 -12.99 -26.64
C GLN A 711 -4.91 -13.88 -26.86
N SER A 712 -4.71 -14.98 -27.59
CA SER A 712 -5.71 -15.92 -28.06
C SER A 712 -5.00 -17.19 -28.57
N SER A 713 -5.62 -18.34 -28.35
CA SER A 713 -5.12 -19.63 -28.83
C SER A 713 -5.68 -20.02 -30.20
N GLN A 714 -6.50 -19.17 -30.81
CA GLN A 714 -7.24 -19.45 -32.06
C GLN A 714 -6.35 -20.10 -33.13
N LEU A 715 -5.20 -19.49 -33.45
CA LEU A 715 -4.33 -20.00 -34.52
C LEU A 715 -3.87 -21.44 -34.26
N TYR A 716 -3.67 -21.81 -32.99
CA TYR A 716 -3.32 -23.18 -32.62
C TYR A 716 -4.53 -24.12 -32.72
N LEU A 717 -5.74 -23.67 -32.37
CA LEU A 717 -6.96 -24.46 -32.54
C LEU A 717 -7.21 -24.79 -34.02
N GLU A 718 -7.03 -23.82 -34.92
CA GLU A 718 -7.14 -24.02 -36.36
C GLU A 718 -6.20 -25.12 -36.87
N THR A 719 -4.99 -25.25 -36.30
CA THR A 719 -4.04 -26.30 -36.71
C THR A 719 -4.42 -27.70 -36.22
N ALA A 720 -5.33 -27.79 -35.24
CA ALA A 720 -5.79 -29.06 -34.70
C ALA A 720 -6.97 -29.65 -35.49
N LEU A 721 -7.72 -28.82 -36.24
CA LEU A 721 -8.92 -29.24 -36.97
C LEU A 721 -8.67 -30.45 -37.89
N PRO A 722 -7.63 -30.46 -38.76
CA PRO A 722 -7.43 -31.56 -39.70
C PRO A 722 -7.10 -32.90 -39.03
N SER A 723 -6.72 -32.88 -37.74
CA SER A 723 -6.31 -34.05 -36.97
C SER A 723 -7.40 -34.51 -35.99
N LEU A 724 -8.03 -33.56 -35.30
CA LEU A 724 -8.91 -33.82 -34.15
C LEU A 724 -10.38 -33.47 -34.41
N GLY A 725 -10.71 -32.88 -35.56
CA GLY A 725 -12.03 -32.32 -35.84
C GLY A 725 -12.30 -31.07 -35.00
N ASN A 726 -13.55 -30.87 -34.57
CA ASN A 726 -13.92 -29.71 -33.76
C ASN A 726 -13.20 -29.73 -32.41
N VAL A 727 -12.59 -28.61 -32.03
CA VAL A 727 -11.76 -28.50 -30.82
C VAL A 727 -12.16 -27.31 -29.96
N TYR A 728 -11.82 -27.38 -28.68
CA TYR A 728 -11.94 -26.25 -27.76
C TYR A 728 -10.79 -26.19 -26.74
N CYS A 729 -10.56 -25.02 -26.17
CA CYS A 729 -9.72 -24.84 -24.99
C CYS A 729 -10.35 -23.85 -24.00
N ILE A 730 -10.00 -24.01 -22.72
CA ILE A 730 -10.33 -23.06 -21.65
C ILE A 730 -9.02 -22.75 -20.96
N GLU A 731 -8.35 -21.69 -21.42
CA GLU A 731 -6.97 -21.35 -21.01
C GLU A 731 -6.87 -19.86 -20.70
N LYS A 732 -5.70 -19.41 -20.24
CA LYS A 732 -5.47 -17.97 -20.00
C LYS A 732 -5.12 -17.25 -21.30
N SER A 733 -5.65 -16.04 -21.43
CA SER A 733 -5.24 -15.07 -22.44
C SER A 733 -4.87 -13.75 -21.75
N PHE A 734 -3.96 -13.01 -22.38
CA PHE A 734 -3.31 -11.85 -21.80
C PHE A 734 -3.39 -10.65 -22.73
N ARG A 735 -3.72 -9.48 -22.17
CA ARG A 735 -3.79 -8.22 -22.93
C ARG A 735 -3.05 -7.11 -22.17
N ALA A 736 -1.99 -6.59 -22.77
CA ALA A 736 -1.20 -5.46 -22.28
C ALA A 736 -1.84 -4.11 -22.62
N GLU A 737 -3.16 -4.05 -22.71
CA GLU A 737 -3.92 -2.83 -22.95
C GLU A 737 -3.81 -1.87 -21.77
N LYS A 738 -3.49 -0.61 -22.05
CA LYS A 738 -3.42 0.45 -21.04
C LYS A 738 -4.79 1.06 -20.75
N SER A 739 -5.80 0.20 -20.54
CA SER A 739 -7.19 0.60 -20.36
C SER A 739 -7.75 0.18 -18.99
N LEU A 740 -8.45 1.09 -18.31
CA LEU A 740 -9.05 0.90 -16.98
C LEU A 740 -10.59 0.93 -17.02
N THR A 741 -11.19 0.19 -17.94
CA THR A 741 -12.65 0.03 -17.98
C THR A 741 -13.17 -1.02 -16.99
N ARG A 742 -14.49 -1.21 -16.98
CA ARG A 742 -15.19 -2.22 -16.16
C ARG A 742 -15.12 -3.64 -16.73
N ARG A 743 -14.71 -3.81 -18.00
CA ARG A 743 -14.73 -5.09 -18.75
C ARG A 743 -13.36 -5.61 -19.20
N HIS A 744 -12.29 -4.86 -18.96
CA HIS A 744 -10.94 -5.23 -19.37
C HIS A 744 -10.12 -5.77 -18.17
N LEU A 745 -9.37 -6.85 -18.44
CA LEU A 745 -8.40 -7.48 -17.55
C LEU A 745 -7.11 -7.70 -18.34
N SER A 746 -5.98 -7.71 -17.64
CA SER A 746 -4.68 -8.06 -18.25
C SER A 746 -4.46 -9.56 -18.34
N GLU A 747 -5.17 -10.34 -17.53
CA GLU A 747 -5.22 -11.80 -17.54
C GLU A 747 -6.68 -12.22 -17.35
N TYR A 748 -7.21 -13.01 -18.27
CA TYR A 748 -8.58 -13.51 -18.23
C TYR A 748 -8.65 -14.97 -18.68
N THR A 749 -9.76 -15.63 -18.39
CA THR A 749 -9.99 -17.02 -18.81
C THR A 749 -10.76 -16.99 -20.12
N HIS A 750 -10.14 -17.52 -21.16
CA HIS A 750 -10.63 -17.47 -22.52
C HIS A 750 -11.15 -18.85 -22.90
N VAL A 751 -12.46 -18.93 -23.17
CA VAL A 751 -13.11 -20.14 -23.67
C VAL A 751 -13.15 -20.01 -25.19
N GLU A 752 -12.30 -20.76 -25.87
CA GLU A 752 -12.13 -20.68 -27.32
C GLU A 752 -12.52 -22.02 -27.96
N ALA A 753 -13.22 -21.97 -29.09
CA ALA A 753 -13.59 -23.16 -29.84
C ALA A 753 -13.47 -22.90 -31.35
N GLU A 754 -13.07 -23.93 -32.08
CA GLU A 754 -12.90 -23.90 -33.53
C GLU A 754 -13.56 -25.14 -34.14
N LEU A 755 -14.33 -24.94 -35.21
CA LEU A 755 -15.15 -25.95 -35.86
C LEU A 755 -14.75 -26.10 -37.33
N ASP A 756 -14.67 -27.34 -37.77
CA ASP A 756 -14.28 -27.73 -39.12
C ASP A 756 -15.53 -28.00 -40.00
N PHE A 757 -15.43 -27.72 -41.30
CA PHE A 757 -16.49 -27.94 -42.30
C PHE A 757 -17.84 -27.29 -41.95
N ILE A 758 -17.84 -25.99 -41.64
CA ILE A 758 -19.06 -25.24 -41.30
C ILE A 758 -19.24 -24.00 -42.17
N GLU A 759 -20.49 -23.53 -42.28
CA GLU A 759 -20.86 -22.22 -42.80
C GLU A 759 -21.11 -21.20 -41.68
N PHE A 760 -21.09 -19.90 -42.00
CA PHE A 760 -21.27 -18.84 -41.00
C PHE A 760 -22.59 -18.98 -40.21
N GLY A 761 -23.68 -19.38 -40.87
CA GLY A 761 -24.96 -19.62 -40.20
C GLY A 761 -24.90 -20.74 -39.15
N GLU A 762 -24.19 -21.83 -39.45
CA GLU A 762 -24.00 -22.97 -38.55
C GLU A 762 -23.12 -22.60 -37.36
N MET A 763 -22.12 -21.73 -37.56
CA MET A 763 -21.31 -21.17 -36.47
C MET A 763 -22.19 -20.39 -35.48
N LEU A 764 -23.11 -19.56 -35.97
CA LEU A 764 -24.03 -18.78 -35.14
C LEU A 764 -24.99 -19.69 -34.35
N ASP A 765 -25.51 -20.74 -35.00
CA ASP A 765 -26.39 -21.73 -34.36
C ASP A 765 -25.65 -22.52 -33.27
N HIS A 766 -24.41 -22.94 -33.54
CA HIS A 766 -23.55 -23.61 -32.57
C HIS A 766 -23.28 -22.71 -31.35
N LEU A 767 -22.92 -21.45 -31.58
CA LEU A 767 -22.62 -20.50 -30.50
C LEU A 767 -23.84 -20.24 -29.62
N GLU A 768 -25.03 -20.08 -30.22
CA GLU A 768 -26.28 -19.94 -29.47
C GLU A 768 -26.56 -21.16 -28.60
N GLU A 769 -26.42 -22.36 -29.17
CA GLU A 769 -26.67 -23.62 -28.47
C GLU A 769 -25.72 -23.80 -27.28
N VAL A 770 -24.42 -23.51 -27.44
CA VAL A 770 -23.44 -23.60 -26.36
C VAL A 770 -23.80 -22.66 -25.21
N ILE A 771 -24.04 -21.37 -25.50
CA ILE A 771 -24.41 -20.38 -24.48
C ILE A 771 -25.67 -20.81 -23.74
N CYS A 772 -26.67 -21.27 -24.48
CA CYS A 772 -27.96 -21.69 -23.95
C CYS A 772 -27.85 -22.94 -23.06
N ARG A 773 -27.10 -23.97 -23.49
CA ARG A 773 -26.88 -25.19 -22.69
C ARG A 773 -26.12 -24.92 -21.40
N VAL A 774 -25.13 -24.03 -21.45
CA VAL A 774 -24.39 -23.62 -20.24
C VAL A 774 -25.32 -22.95 -19.24
N VAL A 775 -26.17 -22.03 -19.70
CA VAL A 775 -27.18 -21.37 -18.84
C VAL A 775 -28.19 -22.39 -18.30
N ASP A 776 -28.68 -23.30 -19.13
CA ASP A 776 -29.61 -24.36 -18.71
C ASP A 776 -28.98 -25.27 -17.64
N SER A 777 -27.75 -25.74 -17.87
CA SER A 777 -27.02 -26.59 -16.92
C SER A 777 -26.84 -25.92 -15.55
N VAL A 778 -26.58 -24.61 -15.52
CA VAL A 778 -26.45 -23.85 -14.27
C VAL A 778 -27.81 -23.69 -13.57
N LEU A 779 -28.88 -23.42 -14.32
CA LEU A 779 -30.22 -23.22 -13.77
C LEU A 779 -30.92 -24.53 -13.36
N ASP A 780 -30.55 -25.65 -13.95
CA ASP A 780 -31.07 -26.98 -13.60
C ASP A 780 -30.40 -27.55 -12.34
N ASN A 781 -29.24 -27.02 -11.96
CA ASN A 781 -28.64 -27.26 -10.65
C ASN A 781 -29.31 -26.37 -9.60
N ALA A 782 -30.11 -26.97 -8.71
CA ALA A 782 -30.89 -26.24 -7.70
C ALA A 782 -30.05 -25.34 -6.78
N GLU A 783 -28.82 -25.73 -6.43
CA GLU A 783 -27.94 -24.90 -5.60
C GLU A 783 -27.43 -23.68 -6.38
N MET A 784 -26.97 -23.89 -7.62
CA MET A 784 -26.45 -22.81 -8.45
C MET A 784 -27.56 -21.85 -8.89
N ALA A 785 -28.76 -22.36 -9.20
CA ALA A 785 -29.94 -21.55 -9.45
C ALA A 785 -30.29 -20.65 -8.25
N ARG A 786 -30.21 -21.19 -7.02
CA ARG A 786 -30.40 -20.41 -5.79
C ARG A 786 -29.33 -19.32 -5.67
N LEU A 787 -28.04 -19.66 -5.79
CA LEU A 787 -26.95 -18.68 -5.71
C LEU A 787 -27.05 -17.60 -6.79
N LEU A 788 -27.43 -17.98 -8.02
CA LEU A 788 -27.62 -17.06 -9.12
C LEU A 788 -28.79 -16.12 -8.87
N LYS A 789 -29.92 -16.61 -8.34
CA LYS A 789 -31.06 -15.75 -7.95
C LYS A 789 -30.75 -14.86 -6.75
N GLU A 790 -29.84 -15.25 -5.85
CA GLU A 790 -29.35 -14.37 -4.78
C GLU A 790 -28.49 -13.22 -5.33
N LEU A 791 -27.66 -13.49 -6.32
CA LEU A 791 -26.80 -12.49 -6.97
C LEU A 791 -27.58 -11.61 -7.97
N ASN A 792 -28.49 -12.23 -8.73
CA ASN A 792 -29.29 -11.61 -9.77
C ASN A 792 -30.73 -12.18 -9.76
N PRO A 793 -31.62 -11.61 -8.92
CA PRO A 793 -33.00 -12.10 -8.79
C PRO A 793 -33.79 -12.11 -10.10
N GLY A 794 -33.48 -11.18 -11.00
CA GLY A 794 -34.11 -11.03 -12.31
C GLY A 794 -33.50 -11.86 -13.43
N PHE A 795 -32.49 -12.70 -13.17
CA PHE A 795 -31.86 -13.50 -14.22
C PHE A 795 -32.80 -14.62 -14.69
N ASP A 796 -33.15 -14.63 -15.97
CA ASP A 796 -33.90 -15.71 -16.61
C ASP A 796 -33.17 -16.22 -17.85
N ARG A 797 -33.65 -17.35 -18.39
CA ARG A 797 -33.09 -17.94 -19.61
C ARG A 797 -33.16 -16.94 -20.77
N PRO A 798 -32.08 -16.82 -21.58
CA PRO A 798 -32.11 -15.94 -22.73
C PRO A 798 -33.17 -16.39 -23.75
N SER A 799 -33.83 -15.42 -24.38
CA SER A 799 -34.83 -15.70 -25.43
C SER A 799 -34.15 -16.30 -26.66
N ARG A 800 -34.77 -17.34 -27.24
CA ARG A 800 -34.30 -18.01 -28.47
C ARG A 800 -35.28 -17.80 -29.64
N PRO A 801 -34.82 -17.70 -30.90
CA PRO A 801 -33.41 -17.55 -31.29
C PRO A 801 -32.84 -16.18 -30.88
N PHE A 802 -31.52 -16.03 -30.86
CA PHE A 802 -30.89 -14.73 -30.65
C PHE A 802 -31.18 -13.79 -31.82
N LEU A 803 -31.23 -12.48 -31.56
CA LEU A 803 -31.46 -11.51 -32.63
C LEU A 803 -30.21 -11.43 -33.50
N ARG A 804 -30.32 -11.71 -34.80
CA ARG A 804 -29.23 -11.45 -35.76
C ARG A 804 -29.39 -10.04 -36.33
N MET A 805 -28.36 -9.21 -36.19
CA MET A 805 -28.34 -7.83 -36.68
C MET A 805 -27.04 -7.62 -37.47
N LYS A 806 -27.10 -7.05 -38.67
CA LYS A 806 -25.87 -6.67 -39.38
C LYS A 806 -25.33 -5.36 -38.82
N TYR A 807 -24.02 -5.16 -38.90
CA TYR A 807 -23.35 -3.92 -38.54
C TYR A 807 -24.04 -2.69 -39.16
N ALA A 808 -24.34 -2.74 -40.46
CA ALA A 808 -25.03 -1.66 -41.15
C ALA A 808 -26.42 -1.36 -40.55
N ASP A 809 -27.16 -2.39 -40.15
CA ASP A 809 -28.47 -2.23 -39.50
C ASP A 809 -28.33 -1.64 -38.09
N ALA A 810 -27.25 -1.93 -37.38
CA ALA A 810 -26.95 -1.36 -36.07
C ALA A 810 -26.62 0.14 -36.16
N ILE A 811 -25.80 0.55 -37.14
CA ILE A 811 -25.52 1.96 -37.44
C ILE A 811 -26.83 2.71 -37.72
N ASP A 812 -27.67 2.14 -38.58
CA ASP A 812 -28.99 2.65 -38.89
C ASP A 812 -29.88 2.76 -37.64
N TRP A 813 -29.84 1.75 -36.77
CA TRP A 813 -30.62 1.71 -35.54
C TRP A 813 -30.18 2.80 -34.55
N LEU A 814 -28.87 2.99 -34.37
CA LEU A 814 -28.29 4.01 -33.48
C LEU A 814 -28.67 5.41 -33.92
N ASN A 815 -28.59 5.69 -35.22
CA ASN A 815 -28.92 6.98 -35.81
C ASN A 815 -30.43 7.29 -35.80
N LYS A 816 -31.29 6.26 -35.76
CA LYS A 816 -32.76 6.40 -35.73
C LYS A 816 -33.33 6.62 -34.31
N GLN A 817 -32.52 6.57 -33.25
CA GLN A 817 -32.99 6.86 -31.89
C GLN A 817 -33.39 8.33 -31.74
N ASP A 818 -34.26 8.63 -30.77
CA ASP A 818 -34.68 10.00 -30.45
C ASP A 818 -34.36 10.36 -28.99
N PRO A 819 -33.30 11.16 -28.71
CA PRO A 819 -32.32 11.66 -29.67
C PRO A 819 -31.38 10.55 -30.19
N PRO A 820 -30.70 10.74 -31.34
CA PRO A 820 -29.75 9.78 -31.88
C PRO A 820 -28.66 9.41 -30.87
N ILE A 821 -28.21 8.15 -30.90
CA ILE A 821 -27.04 7.73 -30.15
C ILE A 821 -25.81 8.02 -31.02
N LEU A 822 -24.93 8.88 -30.53
CA LEU A 822 -23.79 9.41 -31.26
C LEU A 822 -22.52 8.59 -30.98
N ASN A 823 -21.56 8.65 -31.89
CA ASN A 823 -20.24 8.05 -31.74
C ASN A 823 -19.39 8.80 -30.68
N GLU A 824 -18.18 8.33 -30.39
CA GLU A 824 -17.31 8.93 -29.35
C GLU A 824 -16.93 10.39 -29.64
N GLU A 825 -17.00 10.81 -30.91
CA GLU A 825 -16.74 12.19 -31.34
C GLU A 825 -17.98 13.10 -31.24
N GLY A 826 -19.13 12.55 -30.85
CA GLY A 826 -20.40 13.28 -30.78
C GLY A 826 -21.08 13.49 -32.13
N ASN A 827 -20.75 12.67 -33.14
CA ASN A 827 -21.35 12.70 -34.48
C ASN A 827 -22.28 11.49 -34.69
N ALA A 828 -23.15 11.58 -35.71
CA ALA A 828 -23.92 10.41 -36.15
C ALA A 828 -22.96 9.33 -36.68
N HIS A 829 -23.29 8.06 -36.41
CA HIS A 829 -22.45 6.94 -36.84
C HIS A 829 -22.46 6.81 -38.37
N VAL A 830 -21.30 6.53 -38.95
CA VAL A 830 -21.14 6.25 -40.39
C VAL A 830 -20.53 4.87 -40.63
N PHE A 831 -20.73 4.31 -41.82
CA PHE A 831 -20.14 3.01 -42.17
C PHE A 831 -18.61 3.08 -42.12
N GLY A 832 -18.01 2.15 -41.38
CA GLY A 832 -16.57 2.12 -41.10
C GLY A 832 -16.23 2.57 -39.67
N ASP A 833 -17.16 3.23 -38.96
CA ASP A 833 -16.98 3.54 -37.54
C ASP A 833 -16.97 2.26 -36.70
N ASP A 834 -16.10 2.22 -35.68
CA ASP A 834 -16.23 1.26 -34.60
C ASP A 834 -17.41 1.62 -33.69
N ILE A 835 -18.21 0.63 -33.28
CA ILE A 835 -19.33 0.84 -32.36
C ILE A 835 -18.79 0.65 -30.94
N ALA A 836 -18.28 1.74 -30.36
CA ALA A 836 -17.70 1.72 -29.03
C ALA A 836 -18.66 1.24 -27.93
N GLU A 837 -18.09 0.82 -26.80
CA GLU A 837 -18.79 0.19 -25.65
C GLU A 837 -20.07 0.91 -25.23
N ALA A 838 -20.04 2.25 -25.16
CA ALA A 838 -21.17 3.03 -24.68
C ALA A 838 -22.38 2.94 -25.62
N ALA A 839 -22.17 3.04 -26.93
CA ALA A 839 -23.22 2.94 -27.94
C ALA A 839 -23.73 1.49 -28.05
N GLU A 840 -22.80 0.53 -28.07
CA GLU A 840 -23.08 -0.91 -28.09
C GLU A 840 -23.99 -1.33 -26.91
N ARG A 841 -23.60 -0.97 -25.68
CA ARG A 841 -24.36 -1.31 -24.47
C ARG A 841 -25.72 -0.64 -24.47
N ARG A 842 -25.80 0.64 -24.86
CA ARG A 842 -27.07 1.36 -24.90
C ARG A 842 -28.05 0.74 -25.90
N MET A 843 -27.56 0.35 -27.08
CA MET A 843 -28.37 -0.38 -28.07
C MET A 843 -28.86 -1.71 -27.51
N THR A 844 -27.95 -2.51 -26.95
CA THR A 844 -28.26 -3.83 -26.41
C THR A 844 -29.25 -3.77 -25.25
N ASP A 845 -29.10 -2.78 -24.35
CA ASP A 845 -29.98 -2.57 -23.19
C ASP A 845 -31.37 -2.10 -23.60
N ILE A 846 -31.50 -1.26 -24.63
CA ILE A 846 -32.80 -0.81 -25.15
C ILE A 846 -33.53 -1.95 -25.88
N ILE A 847 -32.80 -2.74 -26.67
CA ILE A 847 -33.34 -3.91 -27.38
C ILE A 847 -33.68 -5.04 -26.39
N ASN A 848 -32.94 -5.14 -25.29
CA ASN A 848 -33.16 -6.02 -24.14
C ASN A 848 -33.34 -7.52 -24.49
N ARG A 849 -32.54 -8.01 -25.43
CA ARG A 849 -32.38 -9.45 -25.73
C ARG A 849 -30.97 -9.71 -26.29
N PRO A 850 -30.45 -10.95 -26.26
CA PRO A 850 -29.17 -11.27 -26.89
C PRO A 850 -29.15 -10.93 -28.38
N ILE A 851 -28.04 -10.34 -28.84
CA ILE A 851 -27.84 -9.93 -30.23
C ILE A 851 -26.54 -10.55 -30.76
N PHE A 852 -26.63 -11.26 -31.88
CA PHE A 852 -25.48 -11.50 -32.74
C PHE A 852 -25.35 -10.32 -33.70
N LEU A 853 -24.43 -9.41 -33.38
CA LEU A 853 -24.04 -8.33 -34.26
C LEU A 853 -23.02 -8.89 -35.25
N THR A 854 -23.32 -8.81 -36.54
CA THR A 854 -22.57 -9.55 -37.58
C THR A 854 -22.12 -8.64 -38.72
N HIS A 855 -21.24 -9.14 -39.58
CA HIS A 855 -20.87 -8.46 -40.84
C HIS A 855 -20.14 -7.13 -40.64
N PHE A 856 -19.11 -7.12 -39.80
CA PHE A 856 -18.31 -5.92 -39.56
C PHE A 856 -17.39 -5.59 -40.75
N PRO A 857 -17.11 -4.29 -41.02
CA PRO A 857 -16.18 -3.86 -42.06
C PRO A 857 -14.79 -4.50 -41.93
N VAL A 858 -14.17 -4.79 -43.07
CA VAL A 858 -12.83 -5.44 -43.15
C VAL A 858 -11.75 -4.57 -42.50
N GLU A 859 -11.89 -3.24 -42.55
CA GLU A 859 -10.89 -2.30 -42.06
C GLU A 859 -10.77 -2.24 -40.53
N ILE A 860 -11.81 -2.67 -39.81
CA ILE A 860 -11.88 -2.59 -38.33
C ILE A 860 -11.81 -3.95 -37.65
N LYS A 861 -11.53 -5.02 -38.39
CA LYS A 861 -11.45 -6.40 -37.89
C LYS A 861 -10.11 -7.04 -38.23
N ALA A 862 -9.84 -8.18 -37.58
CA ALA A 862 -8.57 -8.89 -37.70
C ALA A 862 -8.36 -9.47 -39.12
N PHE A 863 -7.10 -9.59 -39.52
CA PHE A 863 -6.70 -9.96 -40.89
C PHE A 863 -7.09 -11.39 -41.31
N TYR A 864 -7.31 -12.29 -40.34
CA TYR A 864 -7.63 -13.70 -40.58
C TYR A 864 -9.10 -13.95 -40.95
N MET A 865 -9.97 -12.94 -40.81
CA MET A 865 -11.41 -13.10 -40.97
C MET A 865 -11.79 -13.24 -42.45
N LYS A 866 -12.65 -14.21 -42.77
CA LYS A 866 -13.20 -14.42 -44.12
C LYS A 866 -14.11 -13.25 -44.51
N LYS A 867 -14.01 -12.80 -45.76
CA LYS A 867 -14.91 -11.77 -46.33
C LYS A 867 -16.26 -12.38 -46.67
N ASP A 868 -17.33 -11.60 -46.51
CA ASP A 868 -18.65 -12.02 -46.99
C ASP A 868 -18.64 -12.07 -48.52
N PRO A 869 -19.01 -13.21 -49.14
CA PRO A 869 -19.02 -13.35 -50.60
C PRO A 869 -20.05 -12.43 -51.30
N SER A 870 -21.08 -11.98 -50.59
CA SER A 870 -22.12 -11.07 -51.08
C SER A 870 -21.78 -9.58 -50.92
N ASP A 871 -20.90 -9.24 -49.98
CA ASP A 871 -20.36 -7.88 -49.78
C ASP A 871 -18.92 -7.93 -49.27
N ILE A 872 -17.95 -7.83 -50.19
CA ILE A 872 -16.52 -7.97 -49.86
C ILE A 872 -15.96 -6.85 -48.96
N ARG A 873 -16.76 -5.83 -48.65
CA ARG A 873 -16.39 -4.75 -47.70
C ARG A 873 -16.52 -5.19 -46.25
N VAL A 874 -17.24 -6.28 -45.98
CA VAL A 874 -17.48 -6.81 -44.63
C VAL A 874 -16.96 -8.24 -44.49
N THR A 875 -16.89 -8.70 -43.25
CA THR A 875 -16.38 -10.02 -42.86
C THR A 875 -17.51 -10.92 -42.37
N GLU A 876 -17.39 -12.23 -42.50
CA GLU A 876 -18.25 -13.22 -41.83
C GLU A 876 -17.88 -13.31 -40.34
N SER A 877 -18.04 -12.19 -39.62
CA SER A 877 -17.72 -12.01 -38.21
C SER A 877 -18.97 -11.84 -37.37
N VAL A 878 -18.87 -12.19 -36.09
CA VAL A 878 -19.92 -12.04 -35.09
C VAL A 878 -19.37 -11.57 -33.77
N ASP A 879 -20.06 -10.61 -33.16
CA ASP A 879 -19.92 -10.27 -31.75
C ASP A 879 -21.26 -10.59 -31.05
N CYS A 880 -21.22 -11.35 -29.96
CA CYS A 880 -22.42 -11.67 -29.16
C CYS A 880 -22.60 -10.65 -28.04
N LEU A 881 -23.64 -9.83 -28.16
CA LEU A 881 -23.97 -8.76 -27.22
C LEU A 881 -25.07 -9.21 -26.26
N MET A 882 -24.82 -9.06 -24.96
CA MET A 882 -25.76 -9.38 -23.89
C MET A 882 -26.24 -8.13 -23.16
N PRO A 883 -27.55 -8.01 -22.86
CA PRO A 883 -28.07 -6.90 -22.05
C PRO A 883 -27.34 -6.78 -20.71
N GLY A 884 -27.02 -5.55 -20.32
CA GLY A 884 -26.31 -5.22 -19.10
C GLY A 884 -24.78 -5.34 -19.18
N VAL A 885 -24.21 -6.01 -20.18
CA VAL A 885 -22.75 -6.15 -20.32
C VAL A 885 -22.22 -5.62 -21.64
N GLY A 886 -22.90 -5.91 -22.76
CA GLY A 886 -22.37 -5.72 -24.12
C GLY A 886 -21.72 -7.01 -24.63
N GLU A 887 -20.64 -6.87 -25.40
CA GLU A 887 -19.90 -7.96 -26.02
C GLU A 887 -19.31 -8.96 -24.99
N ILE A 888 -19.74 -10.23 -25.09
CA ILE A 888 -19.20 -11.36 -24.31
C ILE A 888 -18.46 -12.40 -25.16
N VAL A 889 -18.66 -12.40 -26.48
CA VAL A 889 -18.03 -13.30 -27.45
C VAL A 889 -17.66 -12.52 -28.70
N GLY A 890 -16.48 -12.79 -29.25
CA GLY A 890 -16.10 -12.42 -30.61
C GLY A 890 -15.74 -13.66 -31.42
N GLY A 891 -16.14 -13.72 -32.68
CA GLY A 891 -15.91 -14.88 -33.55
C GLY A 891 -15.98 -14.54 -35.03
N SER A 892 -15.53 -15.46 -35.88
CA SER A 892 -15.60 -15.31 -37.33
C SER A 892 -15.36 -16.63 -38.06
N MET A 893 -15.80 -16.69 -39.32
CA MET A 893 -15.24 -17.63 -40.29
C MET A 893 -13.81 -17.21 -40.65
N ARG A 894 -12.96 -18.20 -40.95
CA ARG A 894 -11.54 -17.96 -41.22
C ARG A 894 -11.24 -17.96 -42.72
N MET A 895 -10.25 -17.18 -43.11
CA MET A 895 -9.81 -17.09 -44.50
C MET A 895 -9.30 -18.43 -45.01
N GLU A 896 -9.76 -18.87 -46.18
CA GLU A 896 -9.44 -20.19 -46.74
C GLU A 896 -8.32 -20.14 -47.80
N GLY A 897 -8.14 -18.98 -48.45
CA GLY A 897 -7.23 -18.82 -49.57
C GLY A 897 -5.78 -18.62 -49.15
N TYR A 898 -4.86 -19.45 -49.66
CA TYR A 898 -3.43 -19.33 -49.37
C TYR A 898 -2.84 -17.98 -49.82
N GLU A 899 -3.06 -17.60 -51.08
CA GLU A 899 -2.57 -16.33 -51.63
C GLU A 899 -3.24 -15.11 -50.98
N GLU A 900 -4.52 -15.24 -50.62
CA GLU A 900 -5.24 -14.18 -49.91
C GLU A 900 -4.64 -13.97 -48.51
N LEU A 901 -4.30 -15.05 -47.81
CA LEU A 901 -3.70 -15.00 -46.48
C LEU A 901 -2.29 -14.39 -46.53
N LEU A 902 -1.48 -14.74 -47.53
CA LEU A 902 -0.17 -14.10 -47.74
C LEU A 902 -0.31 -12.60 -48.02
N ALA A 903 -1.26 -12.20 -48.87
CA ALA A 903 -1.54 -10.79 -49.15
C ALA A 903 -2.02 -10.05 -47.89
N ALA A 904 -2.78 -10.71 -47.01
CA ALA A 904 -3.21 -10.15 -45.74
C ALA A 904 -2.02 -9.91 -44.79
N TYR A 905 -1.08 -10.86 -44.69
CA TYR A 905 0.17 -10.68 -43.95
C TYR A 905 0.99 -9.49 -44.46
N GLU A 906 1.16 -9.39 -45.79
CA GLU A 906 1.87 -8.28 -46.43
C GLU A 906 1.21 -6.93 -46.11
N LYS A 907 -0.11 -6.84 -46.26
CA LYS A 907 -0.89 -5.62 -45.97
C LYS A 907 -0.73 -5.15 -44.52
N GLN A 908 -0.64 -6.09 -43.57
CA GLN A 908 -0.47 -5.77 -42.14
C GLN A 908 0.99 -5.55 -41.73
N GLY A 909 1.96 -5.71 -42.64
CA GLY A 909 3.37 -5.61 -42.33
C GLY A 909 3.88 -6.73 -41.41
N ILE A 910 3.24 -7.90 -41.45
CA ILE A 910 3.56 -9.06 -40.61
C ILE A 910 4.34 -10.09 -41.46
N SER A 911 5.44 -10.60 -40.92
CA SER A 911 6.25 -11.66 -41.56
C SER A 911 5.49 -12.99 -41.57
N ALA A 912 4.99 -13.42 -42.74
CA ALA A 912 4.32 -14.72 -42.89
C ALA A 912 5.24 -15.92 -42.57
N LYS A 913 6.57 -15.73 -42.59
CA LYS A 913 7.57 -16.78 -42.31
C LYS A 913 7.40 -17.37 -40.91
N ASP A 914 7.06 -16.52 -39.93
CA ASP A 914 6.92 -16.92 -38.52
C ASP A 914 5.59 -17.65 -38.26
N TYR A 915 4.69 -17.61 -39.25
CA TYR A 915 3.37 -18.27 -39.26
C TYR A 915 3.32 -19.43 -40.26
N TYR A 916 4.46 -20.02 -40.63
CA TYR A 916 4.51 -21.08 -41.65
C TYR A 916 3.49 -22.20 -41.36
N TRP A 917 3.41 -22.63 -40.10
CA TRP A 917 2.51 -23.66 -39.59
C TRP A 917 1.02 -23.29 -39.71
N TYR A 918 0.70 -21.99 -39.68
CA TYR A 918 -0.65 -21.47 -39.89
C TYR A 918 -0.99 -21.37 -41.37
N THR A 919 -0.06 -20.86 -42.18
CA THR A 919 -0.24 -20.78 -43.64
C THR A 919 -0.30 -22.16 -44.30
N ASP A 920 0.37 -23.16 -43.72
CA ASP A 920 0.34 -24.55 -44.18
C ASP A 920 -1.06 -25.17 -44.09
N GLN A 921 -1.91 -24.71 -43.15
CA GLN A 921 -3.31 -25.14 -43.08
C GLN A 921 -4.09 -24.81 -44.37
N ARG A 922 -3.68 -23.74 -45.09
CA ARG A 922 -4.32 -23.33 -46.35
C ARG A 922 -3.72 -24.03 -47.58
N LYS A 923 -2.60 -24.72 -47.42
CA LYS A 923 -1.95 -25.53 -48.47
C LYS A 923 -2.37 -26.99 -48.42
N TYR A 924 -2.35 -27.58 -47.22
CA TYR A 924 -2.48 -29.02 -47.03
C TYR A 924 -3.90 -29.40 -46.63
N GLY A 925 -4.84 -29.24 -47.55
CA GLY A 925 -6.24 -29.65 -47.34
C GLY A 925 -7.06 -28.65 -46.54
N THR A 926 -7.10 -27.39 -47.01
CA THR A 926 -7.93 -26.34 -46.42
C THR A 926 -9.42 -26.71 -46.44
N SER A 927 -10.16 -26.26 -45.44
CA SER A 927 -11.61 -26.45 -45.27
C SER A 927 -12.27 -25.12 -44.86
N PRO A 928 -13.56 -24.91 -45.17
CA PRO A 928 -14.32 -23.82 -44.57
C PRO A 928 -14.48 -24.08 -43.07
N HIS A 929 -13.94 -23.20 -42.24
CA HIS A 929 -13.94 -23.34 -40.78
C HIS A 929 -14.13 -21.98 -40.12
N GLY A 930 -14.55 -22.02 -38.86
CA GLY A 930 -14.82 -20.84 -38.06
C GLY A 930 -14.78 -21.15 -36.58
N GLY A 931 -14.71 -20.10 -35.78
CA GLY A 931 -14.66 -20.24 -34.34
C GLY A 931 -14.86 -18.92 -33.62
N TYR A 932 -14.70 -18.98 -32.31
CA TYR A 932 -15.00 -17.88 -31.43
C TYR A 932 -14.22 -17.96 -30.11
N GLY A 933 -14.07 -16.81 -29.47
CA GLY A 933 -13.51 -16.65 -28.13
C GLY A 933 -14.52 -15.96 -27.21
N LEU A 934 -14.75 -16.56 -26.04
CA LEU A 934 -15.65 -16.08 -25.00
C LEU A 934 -14.85 -15.73 -23.74
N GLY A 935 -15.00 -14.50 -23.26
CA GLY A 935 -14.40 -14.07 -22.00
C GLY A 935 -15.22 -14.55 -20.81
N LEU A 936 -14.74 -15.57 -20.07
CA LEU A 936 -15.49 -16.21 -18.98
C LEU A 936 -15.91 -15.19 -17.90
N GLU A 937 -15.02 -14.26 -17.56
CA GLU A 937 -15.31 -13.20 -16.60
C GLU A 937 -16.41 -12.24 -17.06
N ARG A 938 -16.51 -11.95 -18.37
CA ARG A 938 -17.61 -11.14 -18.93
C ARG A 938 -18.93 -11.91 -18.90
N PHE A 939 -18.89 -13.20 -19.24
CA PHE A 939 -20.05 -14.09 -19.16
C PHE A 939 -20.60 -14.19 -17.73
N LEU A 940 -19.72 -14.34 -16.74
CA LEU A 940 -20.10 -14.34 -15.32
C LEU A 940 -20.64 -13.00 -14.86
N ALA A 941 -20.06 -11.89 -15.33
CA ALA A 941 -20.55 -10.57 -14.98
C ALA A 941 -21.98 -10.35 -15.49
N TRP A 942 -22.31 -10.88 -16.66
CA TRP A 942 -23.67 -10.89 -17.19
C TRP A 942 -24.61 -11.74 -16.33
N MET A 943 -24.30 -13.02 -16.12
CA MET A 943 -25.18 -13.92 -15.36
C MET A 943 -25.44 -13.41 -13.95
N ALA A 944 -24.37 -13.07 -13.23
CA ALA A 944 -24.44 -12.66 -11.82
C ALA A 944 -24.68 -11.15 -11.63
N ASN A 945 -24.99 -10.40 -12.70
CA ASN A 945 -25.22 -8.94 -12.67
C ASN A 945 -24.10 -8.17 -11.93
N GLN A 946 -22.84 -8.49 -12.22
CA GLN A 946 -21.70 -7.83 -11.60
C GLN A 946 -21.33 -6.57 -12.36
N HIS A 947 -21.15 -5.47 -11.64
CA HIS A 947 -20.82 -4.17 -12.22
C HIS A 947 -19.48 -4.17 -13.01
N THR A 948 -18.55 -5.05 -12.64
CA THR A 948 -17.24 -5.17 -13.28
C THR A 948 -16.74 -6.60 -13.25
N VAL A 949 -16.06 -7.01 -14.33
CA VAL A 949 -15.41 -8.32 -14.47
C VAL A 949 -14.41 -8.60 -13.34
N ARG A 950 -13.83 -7.57 -12.72
CA ARG A 950 -12.86 -7.71 -11.61
C ARG A 950 -13.41 -8.51 -10.43
N THR A 951 -14.72 -8.39 -10.16
CA THR A 951 -15.40 -9.09 -9.07
C THR A 951 -15.70 -10.56 -9.38
N THR A 952 -15.63 -10.95 -10.65
CA THR A 952 -15.78 -12.34 -11.12
C THR A 952 -14.47 -13.12 -11.11
N CYS A 953 -13.36 -12.45 -10.75
CA CYS A 953 -12.06 -13.07 -10.53
C CYS A 953 -11.87 -13.46 -9.07
N LEU A 954 -11.01 -14.47 -8.85
CA LEU A 954 -10.43 -14.72 -7.53
C LEU A 954 -9.57 -13.51 -7.12
N TYR A 955 -8.54 -13.23 -7.93
CA TYR A 955 -7.63 -12.10 -7.76
C TYR A 955 -7.37 -11.43 -9.14
N PRO A 956 -8.08 -10.35 -9.48
CA PRO A 956 -8.01 -9.77 -10.82
C PRO A 956 -6.63 -9.15 -11.12
N ARG A 957 -6.21 -9.22 -12.39
CA ARG A 957 -5.05 -8.53 -12.95
C ARG A 957 -5.50 -7.49 -13.97
N PHE A 958 -5.00 -6.27 -13.84
CA PHE A 958 -5.25 -5.17 -14.76
C PHE A 958 -4.15 -4.10 -14.58
N MET A 959 -4.11 -3.10 -15.45
CA MET A 959 -3.12 -2.02 -15.34
C MET A 959 -3.10 -1.39 -13.94
N GLY A 960 -1.94 -1.40 -13.28
CA GLY A 960 -1.80 -0.90 -11.91
C GLY A 960 -2.11 -1.92 -10.80
N ARG A 961 -2.45 -3.18 -11.13
CA ARG A 961 -2.72 -4.23 -10.12
C ARG A 961 -2.14 -5.60 -10.47
N CYS A 962 -1.13 -6.01 -9.70
CA CYS A 962 -0.54 -7.36 -9.71
C CYS A 962 -0.34 -7.91 -8.28
N LYS A 963 -1.33 -7.70 -7.41
CA LYS A 963 -1.39 -8.17 -6.03
C LYS A 963 -2.65 -9.06 -5.85
N PRO A 964 -2.72 -9.91 -4.82
CA PRO A 964 -3.94 -10.68 -4.51
C PRO A 964 -5.16 -9.77 -4.49
#